data_AF-A0A847K2P3-F1
#
_entry.id   AF-A0A847K2P3-F1
#
_cell.length_a   1.000
_cell.length_b   1.000
_cell.length_c   1.000
_cell.angle_alpha   90.00
_cell.angle_beta   90.00
_cell.angle_gamma   90.00
#
_symmetry.space_group_name_H-M   'P 1'
#
loop_
_entity.id
_entity.type
_entity.pdbx_description
1 polymer ?
#
loop_
_entity_poly.entity_id
_entity_poly.type
_entity_poly.pdbx_seq_one_letter_code
_entity_poly.pdbx_strand_id
1 'polypeptide(L)'
;MDLWGWTLGIAAMAMLFAVPERTKPQEKDARSRALPLRAVAPAMHAVTGARWRFSGPLGDRIARNAEHWILRAPDANPGIIEMFRRRNRRQPFAEHTPWAGEFAGKYLISAVQACRMTDDPRLQKRTAAFVRDLIGAQGADGYLGPWPTQRQLMGDCDLWGHYHCMLGLLMWYDDQPDKAAARSAMDAVLKAADCICRLYVDSGRRPIEAGNPCFNMSVIHIMAELYRRTGNERWLAMVRGIEEDMPKDGNWLNGGVEGVPYWRLPSSGPRWEALHILQGFATLYEATGDERYRKALLNHWNNIRELDRHPSGAFSTNEQASGTIFAQGSIETCCSVAWMALTADVLRLTGDPTAADELELTLWNQALAAQHPSGSWCTYDTPLNGVRAPSYQQISFQYRPGSPELNCCSVNSPRTLGMLSEWAVTACDGGIAVNFYGPCEVSVPLGGKRRMKLRQKTDYPVDGRVRIMVDGDGKDAAIRLRIPSWSAKTAVRVNGKPWPQEARPGAYLALRRAWSKGDTIELGFDMPTRLTLGEGPERGGKVAIHRGPLLLAFDTGLNAIEMSDLKPFDVRAVSLRPLPDKRLKGLGAEVIGAWSAETTDGQTVVLCDFASAGSKGTEYAAWLPGSNMLPPAPRLDLPDDGAVGKPGPILFRWSSSGASDDRYELIVARDADFANVAVRMTDLSEPYVTVDRGLQAAGAYYWKVVVRNATGAVESRGGPRVFRVNPAARDRFLAVRGDGCMAASRLDGAGEPTCGVLSFSGGVSAAADRHGNARGAVALSGKGSGLRYRIPYFPETDYTFVGWVNLSPEHRGFGQVFSAWCRGMDDPLRVTVEGAEVSARIEAGGAWRTPSAKLEPGVWTHLAAVKQGASLRLYVNGQRVGEVAVPERVRSQSLEVGLGFNPLWSGGEHLAAAFDDFAFYARALSDEDIKAAMETR
;
A
#
# COMPACT_ATOMS: atom_id res chain seq x y z
N MET A 1 18.16 66.02 25.15
CA MET A 1 19.26 65.30 25.80
C MET A 1 19.56 64.10 24.91
N ASP A 2 20.00 64.33 23.67
CA ASP A 2 21.37 64.72 23.26
C ASP A 2 22.17 63.42 23.05
N LEU A 3 22.95 63.17 22.00
CA LEU A 3 23.33 63.86 20.78
C LEU A 3 24.14 62.78 19.97
N TRP A 4 23.90 62.60 18.65
CA TRP A 4 24.90 62.28 17.58
C TRP A 4 25.55 60.87 17.57
N GLY A 5 25.78 60.16 16.45
CA GLY A 5 25.83 60.48 15.02
C GLY A 5 27.25 60.22 14.45
N TRP A 6 27.33 59.59 13.26
CA TRP A 6 28.46 59.57 12.28
C TRP A 6 29.56 58.50 12.46
N THR A 7 30.16 57.82 11.46
CA THR A 7 30.00 57.55 10.00
C THR A 7 31.10 56.50 9.63
N LEU A 8 30.81 55.45 8.85
CA LEU A 8 31.21 55.25 7.43
C LEU A 8 32.73 55.18 7.12
N GLY A 9 33.16 54.07 6.49
CA GLY A 9 34.49 53.95 5.87
C GLY A 9 34.85 52.55 5.36
N ILE A 10 34.26 52.14 4.23
CA ILE A 10 34.62 50.94 3.45
C ILE A 10 35.77 51.27 2.50
N ALA A 11 36.84 50.47 2.50
CA ALA A 11 37.72 50.15 1.36
C ALA A 11 38.74 49.09 1.80
N ALA A 12 39.23 48.12 1.04
CA ALA A 12 38.78 47.38 -0.14
C ALA A 12 39.75 46.18 -0.28
N MET A 13 39.23 45.06 -0.80
CA MET A 13 39.94 43.93 -1.47
C MET A 13 40.89 43.01 -0.68
N ALA A 14 40.32 41.89 -0.24
CA ALA A 14 40.58 40.51 -0.70
C ALA A 14 42.03 40.06 -1.01
N MET A 15 42.54 39.14 -0.17
CA MET A 15 43.15 37.83 -0.52
C MET A 15 43.35 37.05 0.80
N LEU A 16 42.47 36.10 1.14
CA LEU A 16 42.57 34.65 0.93
C LEU A 16 43.55 33.90 1.88
N PHE A 17 42.93 32.95 2.61
CA PHE A 17 43.47 31.84 3.42
C PHE A 17 43.86 32.10 4.88
N ALA A 18 42.88 31.93 5.78
CA ALA A 18 43.10 31.31 7.09
C ALA A 18 41.79 30.66 7.58
N VAL A 19 41.84 29.36 7.84
CA VAL A 19 40.78 28.54 8.44
C VAL A 19 40.75 28.79 9.95
N PRO A 20 39.59 29.06 10.59
CA PRO A 20 39.46 28.91 12.03
C PRO A 20 38.68 27.64 12.40
N GLU A 21 39.36 26.85 13.24
CA GLU A 21 38.93 25.86 14.22
C GLU A 21 37.45 25.44 14.30
N ARG A 22 37.26 24.11 14.22
CA ARG A 22 36.04 23.39 14.56
C ARG A 22 35.68 23.58 16.04
N THR A 23 34.69 24.41 16.32
CA THR A 23 33.91 24.31 17.57
C THR A 23 33.07 23.03 17.52
N LYS A 24 33.25 22.16 18.52
CA LYS A 24 32.47 20.94 18.74
C LYS A 24 30.95 21.27 18.77
N PRO A 25 30.08 20.49 18.10
CA PRO A 25 28.64 20.62 18.32
C PRO A 25 28.31 20.12 19.73
N GLN A 26 27.72 20.98 20.57
CA GLN A 26 27.02 20.54 21.76
C GLN A 26 25.79 19.74 21.33
N GLU A 27 25.88 18.42 21.40
CA GLU A 27 24.73 17.52 21.48
C GLU A 27 24.00 17.77 22.80
N LYS A 28 22.96 18.63 22.79
CA LYS A 28 21.83 18.66 23.74
C LYS A 28 20.96 19.89 23.47
N ASP A 29 20.27 19.95 22.32
CA ASP A 29 19.09 20.85 22.19
C ASP A 29 18.14 20.56 21.01
N ALA A 30 17.88 19.27 20.72
CA ALA A 30 16.92 18.88 19.67
C ALA A 30 15.58 18.34 20.22
N ARG A 31 15.35 18.36 21.54
CA ARG A 31 14.22 17.65 22.20
C ARG A 31 12.99 18.51 22.57
N SER A 32 12.85 19.76 22.10
CA SER A 32 11.71 20.59 22.54
C SER A 32 11.21 21.67 21.58
N ARG A 33 11.35 21.51 20.26
CA ARG A 33 10.58 22.39 19.36
C ARG A 33 9.13 21.94 19.32
N ALA A 34 8.33 22.48 20.25
CA ALA A 34 6.88 22.52 20.16
C ALA A 34 6.51 22.95 18.73
N LEU A 35 5.75 22.11 18.02
CA LEU A 35 5.08 22.57 16.81
C LEU A 35 3.85 23.34 17.28
N PRO A 36 3.82 24.68 17.18
CA PRO A 36 2.64 25.42 17.57
C PRO A 36 1.45 24.90 16.76
N LEU A 37 0.29 24.72 17.41
CA LEU A 37 -0.96 24.44 16.69
C LEU A 37 -1.13 25.49 15.59
N ARG A 38 -1.03 25.04 14.35
CA ARG A 38 -1.18 25.87 13.17
C ARG A 38 -2.20 25.17 12.29
N ALA A 39 -3.46 25.44 12.61
CA ALA A 39 -4.59 24.84 11.90
C ALA A 39 -4.51 25.20 10.41
N VAL A 40 -4.14 24.23 9.58
CA VAL A 40 -4.25 24.34 8.13
C VAL A 40 -5.66 23.91 7.75
N ALA A 41 -6.42 24.80 7.12
CA ALA A 41 -7.73 24.45 6.59
C ALA A 41 -7.56 23.47 5.42
N PRO A 42 -8.26 22.33 5.41
CA PRO A 42 -8.24 21.42 4.27
C PRO A 42 -9.03 22.04 3.10
N ALA A 43 -8.72 21.62 1.87
CA ALA A 43 -9.32 22.18 0.67
C ALA A 43 -10.81 21.83 0.50
N MET A 44 -11.23 20.70 1.06
CA MET A 44 -12.60 20.22 1.04
C MET A 44 -13.00 19.64 2.38
N HIS A 45 -14.31 19.62 2.66
CA HIS A 45 -14.87 19.03 3.86
C HIS A 45 -16.13 18.23 3.57
N ALA A 46 -16.33 17.14 4.30
CA ALA A 46 -17.63 16.49 4.37
C ALA A 46 -18.70 17.50 4.84
N VAL A 47 -19.88 17.45 4.24
CA VAL A 47 -20.96 18.40 4.57
C VAL A 47 -21.73 17.90 5.79
N THR A 48 -21.34 18.33 6.99
CA THR A 48 -22.07 18.00 8.23
C THR A 48 -23.54 18.44 8.15
N GLY A 49 -24.46 17.54 8.49
CA GLY A 49 -25.91 17.81 8.44
C GLY A 49 -26.50 17.80 7.02
N ALA A 50 -25.77 17.32 6.01
CA ALA A 50 -26.35 16.92 4.75
C ALA A 50 -27.35 15.78 4.95
N ARG A 51 -28.42 15.78 4.16
CA ARG A 51 -29.43 14.71 4.16
C ARG A 51 -29.51 14.09 2.78
N TRP A 52 -29.46 12.77 2.73
CA TRP A 52 -29.31 12.02 1.49
C TRP A 52 -30.49 11.09 1.25
N ARG A 53 -30.82 10.91 -0.02
CA ARG A 53 -31.65 9.82 -0.52
C ARG A 53 -31.02 9.30 -1.81
N PHE A 54 -30.33 8.17 -1.71
CA PHE A 54 -29.82 7.45 -2.87
C PHE A 54 -30.94 6.58 -3.47
N SER A 55 -30.87 6.35 -4.78
CA SER A 55 -31.83 5.55 -5.54
C SER A 55 -31.12 4.81 -6.68
N GLY A 56 -31.86 3.99 -7.42
CA GLY A 56 -31.27 3.09 -8.42
C GLY A 56 -30.41 2.01 -7.77
N PRO A 57 -29.53 1.34 -8.54
CA PRO A 57 -28.78 0.18 -8.05
C PRO A 57 -27.97 0.44 -6.79
N LEU A 58 -27.32 1.60 -6.68
CA LEU A 58 -26.57 1.97 -5.48
C LEU A 58 -27.48 2.24 -4.27
N GLY A 59 -28.62 2.93 -4.49
CA GLY A 59 -29.61 3.17 -3.44
C GLY A 59 -30.18 1.87 -2.86
N ASP A 60 -30.46 0.89 -3.73
CA ASP A 60 -30.92 -0.43 -3.32
C ASP A 60 -29.88 -1.16 -2.47
N ARG A 61 -28.59 -1.06 -2.84
CA ARG A 61 -27.48 -1.63 -2.06
C ARG A 61 -27.37 -0.99 -0.68
N ILE A 62 -27.51 0.33 -0.59
CA ILE A 62 -27.50 1.06 0.69
C ILE A 62 -28.68 0.63 1.58
N ALA A 63 -29.89 0.59 1.01
CA ALA A 63 -31.09 0.20 1.75
C ALA A 63 -31.01 -1.25 2.25
N ARG A 64 -30.58 -2.18 1.39
CA ARG A 64 -30.42 -3.60 1.75
C ARG A 64 -29.31 -3.83 2.77
N ASN A 65 -28.18 -3.12 2.67
CA ASN A 65 -27.12 -3.19 3.68
C ASN A 65 -27.61 -2.67 5.04
N ALA A 66 -28.33 -1.54 5.05
CA ALA A 66 -28.92 -1.00 6.28
C ALA A 66 -29.88 -1.99 6.94
N GLU A 67 -30.79 -2.59 6.15
CA GLU A 67 -31.82 -3.51 6.62
C GLU A 67 -31.25 -4.86 7.05
N HIS A 68 -30.45 -5.49 6.19
CA HIS A 68 -30.04 -6.89 6.34
C HIS A 68 -28.71 -7.06 7.10
N TRP A 69 -27.95 -5.97 7.29
CA TRP A 69 -26.72 -5.99 8.05
C TRP A 69 -26.72 -4.99 9.21
N ILE A 70 -26.69 -3.67 8.97
CA ILE A 70 -26.44 -2.67 10.04
C ILE A 70 -27.46 -2.77 11.18
N LEU A 71 -28.75 -2.89 10.88
CA LEU A 71 -29.82 -2.99 11.89
C LEU A 71 -29.85 -4.34 12.61
N ARG A 72 -29.40 -5.41 11.94
CA ARG A 72 -29.45 -6.81 12.40
C ARG A 72 -28.20 -7.21 13.19
N ALA A 73 -27.03 -6.74 12.79
CA ALA A 73 -25.75 -7.28 13.21
C ALA A 73 -25.55 -7.34 14.74
N PRO A 74 -25.89 -6.30 15.54
CA PRO A 74 -25.74 -6.37 17.00
C PRO A 74 -26.59 -7.45 17.66
N ASP A 75 -27.81 -7.67 17.17
CA ASP A 75 -28.74 -8.65 17.74
C ASP A 75 -28.41 -10.08 17.28
N ALA A 76 -27.94 -10.24 16.04
CA ALA A 76 -27.46 -11.52 15.53
C ALA A 76 -26.08 -11.91 16.09
N ASN A 77 -25.31 -10.93 16.57
CA ASN A 77 -23.95 -11.11 17.06
C ASN A 77 -23.73 -10.41 18.42
N PRO A 78 -24.51 -10.74 19.46
CA PRO A 78 -24.42 -10.09 20.78
C PRO A 78 -23.04 -10.21 21.42
N GLY A 79 -22.23 -11.20 21.01
CA GLY A 79 -20.83 -11.35 21.38
C GLY A 79 -19.98 -10.12 21.13
N ILE A 80 -20.35 -9.25 20.18
CA ILE A 80 -19.61 -8.02 19.83
C ILE A 80 -19.37 -7.09 21.02
N ILE A 81 -20.35 -6.93 21.91
CA ILE A 81 -20.20 -6.18 23.16
C ILE A 81 -19.91 -7.10 24.35
N GLU A 82 -20.46 -8.32 24.35
CA GLU A 82 -20.32 -9.21 25.51
C GLU A 82 -18.85 -9.58 25.81
N MET A 83 -18.00 -9.66 24.79
CA MET A 83 -16.56 -9.86 24.99
C MET A 83 -15.90 -8.73 25.80
N PHE A 84 -16.35 -7.48 25.63
CA PHE A 84 -15.86 -6.34 26.41
C PHE A 84 -16.32 -6.45 27.86
N ARG A 85 -17.59 -6.79 28.10
CA ARG A 85 -18.16 -6.93 29.45
C ARG A 85 -17.53 -8.08 30.24
N ARG A 86 -17.14 -9.16 29.56
CA ARG A 86 -16.58 -10.37 30.18
C ARG A 86 -15.06 -10.49 30.11
N ARG A 87 -14.33 -9.47 29.67
CA ARG A 87 -12.86 -9.46 29.50
C ARG A 87 -12.04 -10.03 30.65
N ASN A 88 -12.51 -9.86 31.90
CA ASN A 88 -11.83 -10.36 33.12
C ASN A 88 -12.51 -11.62 33.71
N ARG A 89 -13.33 -12.33 32.94
CA ARG A 89 -14.05 -13.53 33.36
C ARG A 89 -13.69 -14.70 32.45
N ARG A 90 -13.83 -15.92 32.96
CA ARG A 90 -13.71 -17.14 32.16
C ARG A 90 -14.76 -17.15 31.05
N GLN A 91 -14.31 -17.25 29.80
CA GLN A 91 -15.16 -17.45 28.62
C GLN A 91 -15.46 -18.95 28.44
N PRO A 92 -16.62 -19.31 27.87
CA PRO A 92 -17.00 -20.72 27.63
C PRO A 92 -16.39 -21.30 26.34
N PHE A 93 -15.50 -20.57 25.66
CA PHE A 93 -14.88 -20.95 24.38
C PHE A 93 -13.39 -20.55 24.36
N ALA A 94 -12.67 -20.96 23.30
CA ALA A 94 -11.25 -20.64 23.09
C ALA A 94 -10.98 -19.13 23.06
N GLU A 95 -9.74 -18.71 23.30
CA GLU A 95 -9.42 -17.27 23.36
C GLU A 95 -9.86 -16.49 22.10
N HIS A 96 -10.11 -15.20 22.27
CA HIS A 96 -10.49 -14.30 21.18
C HIS A 96 -9.38 -14.28 20.10
N THR A 97 -9.75 -13.97 18.86
CA THR A 97 -8.73 -13.65 17.85
C THR A 97 -8.06 -12.31 18.21
N PRO A 98 -6.79 -12.09 17.84
CA PRO A 98 -6.11 -10.82 18.11
C PRO A 98 -6.92 -9.58 17.70
N TRP A 99 -7.67 -9.63 16.61
CA TRP A 99 -8.43 -8.45 16.15
C TRP A 99 -9.77 -8.24 16.84
N ALA A 100 -10.17 -9.05 17.83
CA ALA A 100 -11.54 -9.03 18.37
C ALA A 100 -12.01 -7.65 18.89
N GLY A 101 -11.08 -6.82 19.40
CA GLY A 101 -11.39 -5.47 19.86
C GLY A 101 -11.82 -4.51 18.76
N GLU A 102 -11.48 -4.77 17.50
CA GLU A 102 -11.82 -3.89 16.38
C GLU A 102 -13.31 -3.96 16.00
N PHE A 103 -13.98 -5.10 16.26
CA PHE A 103 -15.27 -5.39 15.66
C PHE A 103 -16.33 -4.37 16.05
N ALA A 104 -16.38 -4.02 17.34
CA ALA A 104 -17.31 -3.02 17.86
C ALA A 104 -17.05 -1.64 17.24
N GLY A 105 -15.79 -1.24 17.13
CA GLY A 105 -15.39 0.03 16.55
C GLY A 105 -15.70 0.14 15.05
N LYS A 106 -15.32 -0.87 14.26
CA LYS A 106 -15.60 -0.91 12.82
C LYS A 106 -17.10 -0.95 12.53
N TYR A 107 -17.88 -1.73 13.29
CA TYR A 107 -19.34 -1.70 13.21
C TYR A 107 -19.88 -0.30 13.51
N LEU A 108 -19.42 0.34 14.59
CA LEU A 108 -19.91 1.66 14.98
C LEU A 108 -19.61 2.72 13.91
N ILE A 109 -18.40 2.71 13.33
CA ILE A 109 -18.06 3.62 12.23
C ILE A 109 -19.03 3.43 11.04
N SER A 110 -19.25 2.17 10.63
CA SER A 110 -20.21 1.81 9.59
C SER A 110 -21.64 2.29 9.91
N ALA A 111 -22.08 2.12 11.15
CA ALA A 111 -23.43 2.50 11.60
C ALA A 111 -23.62 4.04 11.63
N VAL A 112 -22.61 4.79 12.08
CA VAL A 112 -22.60 6.26 12.04
C VAL A 112 -22.72 6.75 10.60
N GLN A 113 -21.90 6.21 9.69
CA GLN A 113 -21.97 6.59 8.28
C GLN A 113 -23.30 6.19 7.62
N ALA A 114 -23.89 5.04 7.98
CA ALA A 114 -25.24 4.68 7.52
C ALA A 114 -26.31 5.69 7.96
N CYS A 115 -26.20 6.25 9.18
CA CYS A 115 -27.05 7.35 9.65
C CYS A 115 -26.86 8.63 8.84
N ARG A 116 -25.66 8.88 8.29
CA ARG A 116 -25.40 10.04 7.41
C ARG A 116 -26.03 9.88 6.02
N MET A 117 -26.22 8.65 5.55
CA MET A 117 -26.66 8.37 4.18
C MET A 117 -28.18 8.28 4.00
N THR A 118 -28.93 8.14 5.09
CA THR A 118 -30.39 7.96 5.05
C THR A 118 -31.06 8.68 6.22
N ASP A 119 -32.33 9.06 6.06
CA ASP A 119 -33.15 9.61 7.15
C ASP A 119 -33.90 8.49 7.95
N ASP A 120 -33.45 7.23 7.92
CA ASP A 120 -34.13 6.14 8.64
C ASP A 120 -33.94 6.26 10.16
N PRO A 121 -35.00 6.55 10.95
CA PRO A 121 -34.88 6.74 12.39
C PRO A 121 -34.48 5.47 13.15
N ARG A 122 -34.67 4.28 12.54
CA ARG A 122 -34.26 3.00 13.14
C ARG A 122 -32.74 2.92 13.29
N LEU A 123 -31.99 3.43 12.30
CA LEU A 123 -30.52 3.44 12.33
C LEU A 123 -30.01 4.33 13.46
N GLN A 124 -30.56 5.53 13.61
CA GLN A 124 -30.20 6.44 14.69
C GLN A 124 -30.47 5.81 16.06
N LYS A 125 -31.64 5.19 16.23
CA LYS A 125 -32.02 4.52 17.49
C LYS A 125 -31.09 3.33 17.79
N ARG A 126 -30.78 2.49 16.79
CA ARG A 126 -29.89 1.33 16.94
C ARG A 126 -28.47 1.76 17.29
N THR A 127 -27.93 2.72 16.54
CA THR A 127 -26.57 3.24 16.75
C THR A 127 -26.45 3.87 18.12
N ALA A 128 -27.42 4.69 18.55
CA ALA A 128 -27.44 5.26 19.89
C ALA A 128 -27.48 4.20 21.01
N ALA A 129 -28.22 3.10 20.81
CA ALA A 129 -28.23 1.98 21.75
C ALA A 129 -26.86 1.29 21.82
N PHE A 130 -26.26 1.00 20.67
CA PHE A 130 -24.92 0.40 20.59
C PHE A 130 -23.85 1.28 21.26
N VAL A 131 -23.90 2.60 21.03
CA VAL A 131 -23.00 3.57 21.69
C VAL A 131 -23.14 3.49 23.22
N ARG A 132 -24.37 3.47 23.75
CA ARG A 132 -24.58 3.32 25.21
C ARG A 132 -24.02 1.99 25.72
N ASP A 133 -24.23 0.90 24.99
CA ASP A 133 -23.75 -0.43 25.38
C ASP A 133 -22.21 -0.52 25.38
N LEU A 134 -21.56 0.06 24.36
CA LEU A 134 -20.10 0.12 24.26
C LEU A 134 -19.49 0.99 25.37
N ILE A 135 -20.04 2.18 25.61
CA ILE A 135 -19.61 3.07 26.71
C ILE A 135 -19.81 2.35 28.06
N GLY A 136 -20.95 1.68 28.25
CA GLY A 136 -21.24 0.92 29.46
C GLY A 136 -20.32 -0.28 29.68
N ALA A 137 -19.65 -0.77 28.64
CA ALA A 137 -18.66 -1.83 28.74
C ALA A 137 -17.22 -1.32 29.02
N GLN A 138 -16.98 0.00 28.94
CA GLN A 138 -15.66 0.59 29.24
C GLN A 138 -15.25 0.30 30.70
N GLY A 139 -13.97 0.03 30.92
CA GLY A 139 -13.40 -0.12 32.26
C GLY A 139 -13.45 1.17 33.07
N ALA A 140 -13.44 1.01 34.39
CA ALA A 140 -13.37 2.14 35.33
C ALA A 140 -12.07 2.95 35.15
N ASP A 141 -11.01 2.29 34.70
CA ASP A 141 -9.74 2.88 34.28
C ASP A 141 -9.78 3.47 32.86
N GLY A 142 -10.90 3.41 32.14
CA GLY A 142 -11.01 3.89 30.77
C GLY A 142 -10.60 2.89 29.70
N TYR A 143 -10.17 1.68 30.07
CA TYR A 143 -9.85 0.63 29.10
C TYR A 143 -11.07 0.25 28.25
N LEU A 144 -10.90 0.16 26.93
CA LEU A 144 -11.95 -0.01 25.93
C LEU A 144 -11.60 -1.14 24.97
N GLY A 145 -11.35 -2.32 25.54
CA GLY A 145 -11.03 -3.53 24.79
C GLY A 145 -11.57 -4.81 25.45
N PRO A 146 -11.47 -5.96 24.77
CA PRO A 146 -11.98 -7.24 25.25
C PRO A 146 -10.95 -8.06 26.07
N TRP A 147 -9.71 -7.57 26.22
CA TRP A 147 -8.64 -8.35 26.84
C TRP A 147 -8.59 -8.26 28.37
N PRO A 148 -8.14 -9.34 29.04
CA PRO A 148 -7.93 -9.34 30.49
C PRO A 148 -6.82 -8.38 30.89
N THR A 149 -6.88 -7.91 32.13
CA THR A 149 -6.00 -6.87 32.72
C THR A 149 -4.50 -7.06 32.40
N GLN A 150 -4.00 -8.30 32.37
CA GLN A 150 -2.58 -8.60 32.14
C GLN A 150 -2.10 -8.39 30.69
N ARG A 151 -3.02 -8.29 29.72
CA ARG A 151 -2.71 -8.17 28.29
C ARG A 151 -3.10 -6.82 27.70
N GLN A 152 -3.84 -6.00 28.45
CA GLN A 152 -4.37 -4.72 27.98
C GLN A 152 -3.25 -3.87 27.42
N LEU A 153 -3.44 -3.41 26.18
CA LEU A 153 -2.55 -2.55 25.45
C LEU A 153 -1.12 -3.12 25.29
N MET A 154 -0.90 -4.42 25.38
CA MET A 154 0.45 -5.03 25.38
C MET A 154 0.62 -6.14 24.33
N GLY A 155 -0.37 -6.34 23.46
CA GLY A 155 -0.39 -7.39 22.44
C GLY A 155 -1.75 -7.45 21.72
N ASP A 156 -2.01 -8.55 21.03
CA ASP A 156 -3.33 -8.90 20.47
C ASP A 156 -4.04 -7.74 19.75
N CYS A 157 -3.31 -6.98 18.92
CA CYS A 157 -3.83 -5.83 18.16
C CYS A 157 -4.71 -4.87 18.99
N ASP A 158 -4.43 -4.70 20.28
CA ASP A 158 -5.38 -4.07 21.19
C ASP A 158 -5.44 -2.54 21.02
N LEU A 159 -4.28 -1.89 20.78
CA LEU A 159 -4.26 -0.47 20.42
C LEU A 159 -5.07 -0.20 19.16
N TRP A 160 -5.05 -1.14 18.21
CA TRP A 160 -5.84 -1.08 16.99
C TRP A 160 -7.35 -1.24 17.28
N GLY A 161 -7.73 -2.14 18.18
CA GLY A 161 -9.12 -2.26 18.65
C GLY A 161 -9.62 -0.97 19.33
N HIS A 162 -8.82 -0.42 20.24
CA HIS A 162 -9.05 0.88 20.88
C HIS A 162 -9.23 2.00 19.85
N TYR A 163 -8.32 2.09 18.88
CA TYR A 163 -8.36 3.09 17.81
C TYR A 163 -9.72 3.11 17.10
N HIS A 164 -10.21 1.96 16.63
CA HIS A 164 -11.49 1.91 15.93
C HIS A 164 -12.69 2.24 16.83
N CYS A 165 -12.69 1.78 18.08
CA CYS A 165 -13.75 2.12 19.03
C CYS A 165 -13.79 3.62 19.32
N MET A 166 -12.63 4.22 19.56
CA MET A 166 -12.48 5.65 19.80
C MET A 166 -12.91 6.47 18.58
N LEU A 167 -12.49 6.08 17.37
CA LEU A 167 -12.88 6.76 16.14
C LEU A 167 -14.40 6.71 15.92
N GLY A 168 -15.04 5.56 16.09
CA GLY A 168 -16.49 5.43 15.96
C GLY A 168 -17.27 6.29 16.97
N LEU A 169 -16.83 6.33 18.23
CA LEU A 169 -17.43 7.17 19.27
C LEU A 169 -17.22 8.67 19.00
N LEU A 170 -16.05 9.06 18.49
CA LEU A 170 -15.76 10.44 18.11
C LEU A 170 -16.62 10.88 16.92
N MET A 171 -16.74 10.04 15.89
CA MET A 171 -17.63 10.30 14.75
C MET A 171 -19.09 10.44 15.20
N TRP A 172 -19.56 9.59 16.11
CA TRP A 172 -20.89 9.72 16.68
C TRP A 172 -21.08 11.06 17.41
N TYR A 173 -20.12 11.47 18.25
CA TYR A 173 -20.13 12.75 18.94
C TYR A 173 -20.20 13.93 17.95
N ASP A 174 -19.43 13.88 16.86
CA ASP A 174 -19.38 14.92 15.84
C ASP A 174 -20.70 15.09 15.08
N ASP A 175 -21.42 14.00 14.88
CA ASP A 175 -22.68 13.99 14.14
C ASP A 175 -23.87 14.44 14.99
N GLN A 176 -23.78 14.36 16.32
CA GLN A 176 -24.89 14.77 17.17
C GLN A 176 -25.07 16.30 17.15
N PRO A 177 -26.30 16.81 16.93
CA PRO A 177 -26.58 18.24 17.01
C PRO A 177 -26.46 18.77 18.44
N ASP A 178 -26.87 17.96 19.42
CA ASP A 178 -26.72 18.27 20.84
C ASP A 178 -25.43 17.63 21.39
N LYS A 179 -24.39 18.45 21.52
CA LYS A 179 -23.10 18.02 22.07
C LYS A 179 -23.16 17.65 23.54
N ALA A 180 -24.10 18.22 24.30
CA ALA A 180 -24.27 17.87 25.72
C ALA A 180 -24.86 16.46 25.84
N ALA A 181 -25.89 16.13 25.04
CA ALA A 181 -26.46 14.78 25.01
C ALA A 181 -25.47 13.72 24.52
N ALA A 182 -24.53 14.09 23.65
CA ALA A 182 -23.50 13.19 23.13
C ALA A 182 -22.22 13.13 23.99
N ARG A 183 -22.16 13.91 25.08
CA ARG A 183 -20.93 14.15 25.83
C ARG A 183 -20.29 12.88 26.37
N SER A 184 -21.11 11.90 26.76
CA SER A 184 -20.63 10.59 27.25
C SER A 184 -19.75 9.85 26.23
N ALA A 185 -19.99 10.03 24.92
CA ALA A 185 -19.17 9.42 23.88
C ALA A 185 -17.78 10.07 23.83
N MET A 186 -17.71 11.41 23.85
CA MET A 186 -16.43 12.14 23.92
C MET A 186 -15.67 11.82 25.21
N ASP A 187 -16.35 11.76 26.36
CA ASP A 187 -15.70 11.41 27.62
C ASP A 187 -15.15 9.98 27.61
N ALA A 188 -15.86 9.03 26.98
CA ALA A 188 -15.35 7.67 26.81
C ALA A 188 -14.08 7.64 25.93
N VAL A 189 -14.05 8.41 24.84
CA VAL A 189 -12.85 8.57 24.00
C VAL A 189 -11.68 9.14 24.81
N LEU A 190 -11.91 10.22 25.56
CA LEU A 190 -10.88 10.85 26.39
C LEU A 190 -10.34 9.91 27.46
N LYS A 191 -11.21 9.14 28.15
CA LYS A 191 -10.80 8.13 29.12
C LYS A 191 -9.97 7.01 28.50
N ALA A 192 -10.31 6.57 27.29
CA ALA A 192 -9.54 5.56 26.56
C ALA A 192 -8.17 6.11 26.14
N ALA A 193 -8.10 7.36 25.65
CA ALA A 193 -6.84 8.03 25.35
C ALA A 193 -5.97 8.21 26.60
N ASP A 194 -6.57 8.62 27.72
CA ASP A 194 -5.88 8.72 29.02
C ASP A 194 -5.33 7.37 29.48
N CYS A 195 -6.08 6.28 29.27
CA CYS A 195 -5.64 4.91 29.56
C CYS A 195 -4.39 4.54 28.74
N ILE A 196 -4.40 4.81 27.44
CA ILE A 196 -3.25 4.61 26.54
C ILE A 196 -2.05 5.44 27.00
N CYS A 197 -2.25 6.74 27.25
CA CYS A 197 -1.14 7.62 27.65
C CYS A 197 -0.57 7.27 29.03
N ARG A 198 -1.36 6.76 29.98
CA ARG A 198 -0.80 6.26 31.25
C ARG A 198 0.20 5.14 31.03
N LEU A 199 -0.06 4.25 30.08
CA LEU A 199 0.87 3.16 29.79
C LEU A 199 2.08 3.63 28.99
N TYR A 200 1.90 4.37 27.89
CA TYR A 200 3.03 4.66 26.99
C TYR A 200 3.73 5.98 27.29
N VAL A 201 2.97 7.04 27.60
CA VAL A 201 3.54 8.37 27.84
C VAL A 201 4.06 8.48 29.27
N ASP A 202 3.23 8.17 30.27
CA ASP A 202 3.57 8.44 31.67
C ASP A 202 4.59 7.41 32.22
N SER A 203 4.51 6.15 31.79
CA SER A 203 5.47 5.11 32.24
C SER A 203 6.76 5.07 31.42
N GLY A 204 6.80 5.76 30.27
CA GLY A 204 7.94 5.76 29.34
C GLY A 204 8.03 4.53 28.42
N ARG A 205 7.03 3.63 28.44
CA ARG A 205 6.95 2.48 27.53
C ARG A 205 6.83 2.92 26.07
N ARG A 206 7.47 2.20 25.14
CA ARG A 206 7.42 2.53 23.72
C ARG A 206 6.20 1.93 23.01
N PRO A 207 5.51 2.67 22.13
CA PRO A 207 4.39 2.14 21.34
C PRO A 207 4.72 0.88 20.52
N ILE A 208 5.97 0.74 20.04
CA ILE A 208 6.41 -0.49 19.34
C ILE A 208 6.33 -1.76 20.20
N GLU A 209 6.33 -1.63 21.51
CA GLU A 209 6.21 -2.77 22.44
C GLU A 209 4.79 -3.34 22.51
N ALA A 210 3.81 -2.71 21.85
CA ALA A 210 2.42 -3.18 21.78
C ALA A 210 2.23 -4.44 20.92
N GLY A 211 3.29 -4.93 20.26
CA GLY A 211 3.25 -6.01 19.28
C GLY A 211 3.35 -5.48 17.86
N ASN A 212 2.60 -6.07 16.92
CA ASN A 212 2.77 -5.77 15.50
C ASN A 212 2.52 -4.26 15.18
N PRO A 213 3.54 -3.51 14.71
CA PRO A 213 3.45 -2.05 14.62
C PRO A 213 2.48 -1.54 13.56
N CYS A 214 2.30 -2.19 12.40
CA CYS A 214 1.36 -1.70 11.38
C CYS A 214 -0.09 -1.59 11.90
N PHE A 215 -0.49 -2.51 12.79
CA PHE A 215 -1.78 -2.44 13.48
C PHE A 215 -1.73 -1.37 14.57
N ASN A 216 -0.86 -1.55 15.56
CA ASN A 216 -0.97 -0.83 16.82
C ASN A 216 -0.57 0.65 16.73
N MET A 217 0.35 1.00 15.83
CA MET A 217 0.74 2.40 15.62
C MET A 217 -0.32 3.20 14.85
N SER A 218 -1.32 2.56 14.24
CA SER A 218 -2.46 3.25 13.61
C SER A 218 -3.27 4.10 14.58
N VAL A 219 -3.14 3.86 15.90
CA VAL A 219 -3.69 4.73 16.94
C VAL A 219 -3.18 6.18 16.83
N ILE A 220 -2.06 6.43 16.14
CA ILE A 220 -1.58 7.78 15.81
C ILE A 220 -2.68 8.68 15.23
N HIS A 221 -3.58 8.11 14.41
CA HIS A 221 -4.64 8.89 13.78
C HIS A 221 -5.59 9.50 14.83
N ILE A 222 -6.13 8.69 15.75
CA ILE A 222 -7.06 9.21 16.76
C ILE A 222 -6.35 10.09 17.79
N MET A 223 -5.09 9.81 18.13
CA MET A 223 -4.31 10.66 19.03
C MET A 223 -4.00 12.02 18.39
N ALA A 224 -3.67 12.05 17.11
CA ALA A 224 -3.50 13.29 16.34
C ALA A 224 -4.81 14.09 16.28
N GLU A 225 -5.94 13.43 16.10
CA GLU A 225 -7.25 14.08 16.06
C GLU A 225 -7.63 14.71 17.42
N LEU A 226 -7.34 14.01 18.52
CA LEU A 226 -7.52 14.56 19.86
C LEU A 226 -6.58 15.75 20.13
N TYR A 227 -5.31 15.68 19.71
CA TYR A 227 -4.38 16.80 19.81
C TYR A 227 -4.90 18.01 19.01
N ARG A 228 -5.28 17.81 17.74
CA ARG A 228 -5.82 18.86 16.86
C ARG A 228 -7.00 19.59 17.48
N ARG A 229 -7.87 18.87 18.20
CA ARG A 229 -9.08 19.42 18.83
C ARG A 229 -8.84 20.11 20.17
N THR A 230 -7.88 19.61 20.95
CA THR A 230 -7.74 19.99 22.37
C THR A 230 -6.46 20.75 22.68
N GLY A 231 -5.45 20.67 21.82
CA GLY A 231 -4.10 21.15 22.10
C GLY A 231 -3.40 20.46 23.26
N ASN A 232 -3.92 19.32 23.74
CA ASN A 232 -3.31 18.62 24.86
C ASN A 232 -2.04 17.89 24.41
N GLU A 233 -0.91 18.40 24.87
CA GLU A 233 0.45 17.92 24.58
C GLU A 233 0.67 16.45 24.96
N ARG A 234 -0.13 15.88 25.87
CA ARG A 234 -0.04 14.45 26.23
C ARG A 234 -0.42 13.54 25.07
N TRP A 235 -1.37 13.97 24.24
CA TRP A 235 -1.73 13.24 23.02
C TRP A 235 -0.63 13.36 21.96
N LEU A 236 -0.03 14.54 21.83
CA LEU A 236 1.11 14.75 20.94
C LEU A 236 2.32 13.93 21.39
N ALA A 237 2.57 13.78 22.69
CA ALA A 237 3.64 12.94 23.21
C ALA A 237 3.49 11.47 22.77
N MET A 238 2.26 10.93 22.76
CA MET A 238 1.99 9.60 22.22
C MET A 238 2.30 9.52 20.71
N VAL A 239 1.88 10.53 19.93
CA VAL A 239 2.20 10.63 18.50
C VAL A 239 3.72 10.64 18.28
N ARG A 240 4.48 11.41 19.07
CA ARG A 240 5.95 11.48 18.97
C ARG A 240 6.61 10.14 19.29
N GLY A 241 6.13 9.43 20.31
CA GLY A 241 6.60 8.09 20.61
C GLY A 241 6.45 7.13 19.43
N ILE A 242 5.33 7.23 18.71
CA ILE A 242 5.08 6.44 17.49
C ILE A 242 6.05 6.86 16.37
N GLU A 243 6.18 8.16 16.10
CA GLU A 243 7.09 8.67 15.05
C GLU A 243 8.54 8.24 15.25
N GLU A 244 9.02 8.27 16.49
CA GLU A 244 10.36 7.81 16.84
C GLU A 244 10.54 6.29 16.67
N ASP A 245 9.45 5.53 16.73
CA ASP A 245 9.48 4.08 16.52
C ASP A 245 9.29 3.69 15.04
N MET A 246 8.69 4.53 14.19
CA MET A 246 8.50 4.24 12.75
C MET A 246 9.77 3.80 12.02
N PRO A 247 10.98 4.37 12.24
CA PRO A 247 12.18 3.90 11.54
C PRO A 247 12.55 2.44 11.85
N LYS A 248 12.02 1.86 12.94
CA LYS A 248 12.29 0.48 13.36
C LYS A 248 11.40 -0.54 12.64
N ASP A 249 10.25 -0.12 12.09
CA ASP A 249 9.33 -0.96 11.33
C ASP A 249 8.49 -0.09 10.38
N GLY A 250 8.50 -0.41 9.09
CA GLY A 250 7.74 0.30 8.05
C GLY A 250 8.30 1.67 7.61
N ASN A 251 8.96 2.44 8.47
CA ASN A 251 9.59 3.74 8.15
C ASN A 251 8.69 4.70 7.35
N TRP A 252 7.38 4.72 7.64
CA TRP A 252 6.38 5.38 6.80
C TRP A 252 6.61 6.87 6.60
N LEU A 253 7.04 7.61 7.63
CA LEU A 253 7.25 9.06 7.52
C LEU A 253 8.48 9.40 6.66
N ASN A 254 9.66 8.91 7.04
CA ASN A 254 10.89 9.25 6.31
C ASN A 254 10.90 8.65 4.91
N GLY A 255 10.49 7.38 4.77
CA GLY A 255 10.38 6.73 3.46
C GLY A 255 9.42 7.48 2.54
N GLY A 256 8.30 7.97 3.06
CA GLY A 256 7.38 8.82 2.28
C GLY A 256 7.99 10.17 1.89
N VAL A 257 8.68 10.85 2.81
CA VAL A 257 9.37 12.12 2.52
C VAL A 257 10.47 11.95 1.47
N GLU A 258 11.18 10.82 1.49
CA GLU A 258 12.23 10.45 0.55
C GLU A 258 11.69 9.93 -0.78
N GLY A 259 10.39 9.60 -0.85
CA GLY A 259 9.75 9.07 -2.06
C GLY A 259 10.03 7.59 -2.30
N VAL A 260 10.39 6.82 -1.26
CA VAL A 260 10.51 5.37 -1.32
C VAL A 260 9.14 4.78 -1.70
N PRO A 261 9.05 3.97 -2.77
CA PRO A 261 7.79 3.32 -3.14
C PRO A 261 7.22 2.50 -1.98
N TYR A 262 5.90 2.60 -1.75
CA TYR A 262 5.25 1.99 -0.59
C TYR A 262 5.52 0.48 -0.45
N TRP A 263 5.57 -0.25 -1.57
CA TRP A 263 5.87 -1.69 -1.58
C TRP A 263 7.32 -2.04 -1.18
N ARG A 264 8.25 -1.08 -1.19
CA ARG A 264 9.66 -1.25 -0.77
C ARG A 264 9.88 -0.84 0.69
N LEU A 265 8.85 -0.40 1.40
CA LEU A 265 8.99 -0.09 2.82
C LEU A 265 9.40 -1.36 3.60
N PRO A 266 10.28 -1.23 4.61
CA PRO A 266 10.81 -2.39 5.32
C PRO A 266 9.73 -3.09 6.16
N SER A 267 9.95 -4.39 6.40
CA SER A 267 9.20 -5.16 7.41
C SER A 267 7.68 -5.10 7.19
N SER A 268 6.87 -4.61 8.15
CA SER A 268 5.41 -4.52 7.98
C SER A 268 4.94 -3.33 7.11
N GLY A 269 5.86 -2.51 6.62
CA GLY A 269 5.59 -1.26 5.90
C GLY A 269 4.56 -1.36 4.76
N PRO A 270 4.63 -2.35 3.86
CA PRO A 270 3.75 -2.49 2.71
C PRO A 270 2.32 -2.96 3.03
N ARG A 271 2.02 -3.28 4.29
CA ARG A 271 0.70 -3.79 4.73
C ARG A 271 -0.40 -2.74 4.60
N TRP A 272 -1.64 -3.19 4.47
CA TRP A 272 -2.78 -2.28 4.34
C TRP A 272 -3.16 -1.56 5.63
N GLU A 273 -2.90 -2.14 6.80
CA GLU A 273 -3.25 -1.51 8.08
C GLU A 273 -2.53 -0.19 8.28
N ALA A 274 -1.29 -0.10 7.77
CA ALA A 274 -0.50 1.12 7.82
C ALA A 274 -1.10 2.29 7.02
N LEU A 275 -2.09 2.07 6.16
CA LEU A 275 -2.85 3.18 5.54
C LEU A 275 -3.54 4.03 6.61
N HIS A 276 -3.88 3.48 7.78
CA HIS A 276 -4.42 4.26 8.91
C HIS A 276 -3.35 5.09 9.63
N ILE A 277 -2.08 4.67 9.60
CA ILE A 277 -0.95 5.53 10.01
C ILE A 277 -0.87 6.74 9.08
N LEU A 278 -1.05 6.52 7.77
CA LEU A 278 -1.05 7.60 6.77
C LEU A 278 -2.24 8.57 6.94
N GLN A 279 -3.42 8.11 7.38
CA GLN A 279 -4.52 9.00 7.78
C GLN A 279 -4.12 9.92 8.96
N GLY A 280 -3.28 9.41 9.86
CA GLY A 280 -2.64 10.22 10.91
C GLY A 280 -1.78 11.35 10.33
N PHE A 281 -1.08 11.14 9.22
CA PHE A 281 -0.30 12.20 8.56
C PHE A 281 -1.18 13.33 8.01
N ALA A 282 -2.35 13.01 7.44
CA ALA A 282 -3.30 14.04 7.03
C ALA A 282 -3.71 14.93 8.23
N THR A 283 -4.06 14.28 9.34
CA THR A 283 -4.48 14.97 10.57
C THR A 283 -3.36 15.79 11.22
N LEU A 284 -2.13 15.28 11.21
CA LEU A 284 -0.97 15.98 11.76
C LEU A 284 -0.58 17.18 10.91
N TYR A 285 -0.63 17.07 9.58
CA TYR A 285 -0.44 18.24 8.71
C TYR A 285 -1.49 19.33 9.00
N GLU A 286 -2.75 18.96 9.19
CA GLU A 286 -3.79 19.93 9.55
C GLU A 286 -3.58 20.56 10.92
N ALA A 287 -3.06 19.81 11.88
CA ALA A 287 -2.82 20.31 13.23
C ALA A 287 -1.59 21.23 13.32
N THR A 288 -0.54 20.96 12.54
CA THR A 288 0.78 21.58 12.74
C THR A 288 1.30 22.38 11.54
N GLY A 289 0.78 22.13 10.34
CA GLY A 289 1.33 22.65 9.08
C GLY A 289 2.71 22.09 8.69
N ASP A 290 3.16 21.00 9.32
CA ASP A 290 4.43 20.36 8.97
C ASP A 290 4.32 19.58 7.64
N GLU A 291 4.95 20.14 6.61
CA GLU A 291 4.89 19.65 5.24
C GLU A 291 5.42 18.22 5.06
N ARG A 292 6.22 17.70 6.00
CA ARG A 292 6.71 16.30 5.95
C ARG A 292 5.55 15.31 5.91
N TYR A 293 4.50 15.55 6.70
CA TYR A 293 3.34 14.66 6.74
C TYR A 293 2.55 14.69 5.42
N ARG A 294 2.28 15.88 4.88
CA ARG A 294 1.62 16.03 3.57
C ARG A 294 2.43 15.36 2.46
N LYS A 295 3.74 15.61 2.41
CA LYS A 295 4.63 15.00 1.42
C LYS A 295 4.64 13.48 1.53
N ALA A 296 4.80 12.93 2.73
CA ALA A 296 4.80 11.48 2.94
C ALA A 296 3.48 10.82 2.53
N LEU A 297 2.35 11.39 2.96
CA LEU A 297 1.01 10.94 2.59
C LEU A 297 0.84 10.88 1.06
N LEU A 298 1.10 12.00 0.38
CA LEU A 298 0.86 12.11 -1.07
C LEU A 298 1.80 11.22 -1.87
N ASN A 299 3.06 11.08 -1.47
CA ASN A 299 3.98 10.17 -2.12
C ASN A 299 3.53 8.72 -1.98
N HIS A 300 3.13 8.28 -0.78
CA HIS A 300 2.62 6.91 -0.59
C HIS A 300 1.34 6.65 -1.37
N TRP A 301 0.38 7.57 -1.29
CA TRP A 301 -0.88 7.46 -2.03
C TRP A 301 -0.67 7.37 -3.55
N ASN A 302 0.20 8.21 -4.11
CA ASN A 302 0.54 8.15 -5.54
C ASN A 302 1.21 6.83 -5.91
N ASN A 303 2.18 6.36 -5.13
CA ASN A 303 2.85 5.09 -5.40
C ASN A 303 1.88 3.90 -5.38
N ILE A 304 0.99 3.82 -4.37
CA ILE A 304 -0.04 2.78 -4.29
C ILE A 304 -0.97 2.84 -5.50
N ARG A 305 -1.46 4.05 -5.84
CA ARG A 305 -2.33 4.27 -7.01
C ARG A 305 -1.71 3.80 -8.31
N GLU A 306 -0.41 4.03 -8.49
CA GLU A 306 0.30 3.73 -9.73
C GLU A 306 0.70 2.25 -9.85
N LEU A 307 1.06 1.62 -8.74
CA LEU A 307 1.72 0.31 -8.75
C LEU A 307 0.87 -0.84 -8.20
N ASP A 308 -0.10 -0.55 -7.33
CA ASP A 308 -0.80 -1.55 -6.51
C ASP A 308 -2.32 -1.43 -6.56
N ARG A 309 -2.85 -0.48 -7.34
CA ARG A 309 -4.29 -0.26 -7.53
C ARG A 309 -4.81 -1.07 -8.72
N HIS A 310 -5.45 -2.19 -8.43
CA HIS A 310 -6.03 -3.13 -9.41
C HIS A 310 -7.05 -2.46 -10.35
N PRO A 311 -7.35 -3.06 -11.53
CA PRO A 311 -8.38 -2.54 -12.44
C PRO A 311 -9.75 -2.27 -11.79
N SER A 312 -10.11 -2.99 -10.72
CA SER A 312 -11.36 -2.79 -9.98
C SER A 312 -11.35 -1.58 -9.02
N GLY A 313 -10.26 -0.80 -8.99
CA GLY A 313 -10.10 0.29 -8.03
C GLY A 313 -9.56 -0.16 -6.67
N ALA A 314 -9.28 -1.44 -6.49
CA ALA A 314 -8.88 -1.99 -5.21
C ALA A 314 -7.37 -1.92 -5.00
N PHE A 315 -6.97 -1.56 -3.79
CA PHE A 315 -5.75 -2.07 -3.16
C PHE A 315 -6.16 -3.36 -2.42
N SER A 316 -5.45 -4.48 -2.43
CA SER A 316 -4.02 -4.77 -2.65
C SER A 316 -3.84 -6.18 -3.24
N THR A 317 -2.65 -6.79 -3.15
CA THR A 317 -2.44 -8.22 -3.46
C THR A 317 -1.94 -8.94 -2.21
N ASN A 318 -2.70 -9.92 -1.70
CA ASN A 318 -2.40 -10.64 -0.45
C ASN A 318 -2.22 -9.68 0.74
N GLU A 319 -3.13 -8.72 0.87
CA GLU A 319 -3.18 -7.77 1.99
C GLU A 319 -2.00 -6.78 2.09
N GLN A 320 -1.26 -6.56 1.00
CA GLN A 320 -0.12 -5.64 0.98
C GLN A 320 0.20 -5.15 -0.43
N ALA A 321 0.99 -4.07 -0.50
CA ALA A 321 1.60 -3.63 -1.74
C ALA A 321 2.68 -4.61 -2.20
N SER A 322 2.74 -4.83 -3.51
CA SER A 322 3.67 -5.74 -4.19
C SER A 322 4.43 -5.08 -5.35
N GLY A 323 4.13 -3.81 -5.67
CA GLY A 323 4.72 -3.08 -6.78
C GLY A 323 4.19 -3.52 -8.15
N THR A 324 3.09 -4.27 -8.17
CA THR A 324 2.43 -4.75 -9.39
C THR A 324 0.96 -5.09 -9.14
N ILE A 325 0.11 -4.77 -10.13
CA ILE A 325 -1.31 -5.16 -10.17
C ILE A 325 -1.53 -6.50 -10.88
N PHE A 326 -0.46 -7.11 -11.40
CA PHE A 326 -0.56 -8.29 -12.25
C PHE A 326 -0.35 -9.59 -11.47
N ALA A 327 0.18 -9.52 -10.26
CA ALA A 327 0.29 -10.69 -9.39
C ALA A 327 -1.11 -11.19 -8.97
N GLN A 328 -1.24 -12.49 -8.91
CA GLN A 328 -2.37 -13.21 -8.37
C GLN A 328 -2.26 -13.24 -6.85
N GLY A 329 -3.38 -12.97 -6.19
CA GLY A 329 -3.50 -12.96 -4.75
C GLY A 329 -4.87 -12.49 -4.34
N SER A 330 -5.15 -12.59 -3.05
CA SER A 330 -6.41 -12.11 -2.50
C SER A 330 -6.49 -10.58 -2.58
N ILE A 331 -7.68 -10.06 -2.88
CA ILE A 331 -8.01 -8.65 -2.81
C ILE A 331 -9.01 -8.48 -1.67
N GLU A 332 -8.48 -8.27 -0.47
CA GLU A 332 -9.29 -8.21 0.76
C GLU A 332 -10.22 -6.98 0.76
N THR A 333 -11.44 -7.18 1.26
CA THR A 333 -12.41 -6.10 1.48
C THR A 333 -11.90 -5.01 2.43
N CYS A 334 -11.17 -5.34 3.51
CA CYS A 334 -10.59 -4.32 4.39
C CYS A 334 -9.54 -3.45 3.70
N CYS A 335 -8.73 -4.01 2.79
CA CYS A 335 -7.78 -3.24 1.99
C CYS A 335 -8.50 -2.17 1.15
N SER A 336 -9.63 -2.53 0.55
CA SER A 336 -10.46 -1.61 -0.24
C SER A 336 -11.07 -0.51 0.62
N VAL A 337 -11.53 -0.84 1.83
CA VAL A 337 -12.04 0.15 2.79
C VAL A 337 -10.93 1.12 3.21
N ALA A 338 -9.74 0.61 3.55
CA ALA A 338 -8.62 1.45 3.98
C ALA A 338 -8.14 2.36 2.84
N TRP A 339 -8.08 1.86 1.61
CA TRP A 339 -7.76 2.65 0.41
C TRP A 339 -8.75 3.78 0.19
N MET A 340 -10.05 3.51 0.26
CA MET A 340 -11.08 4.52 0.12
C MET A 340 -11.02 5.55 1.26
N ALA A 341 -10.79 5.14 2.50
CA ALA A 341 -10.69 6.05 3.64
C ALA A 341 -9.48 6.99 3.50
N LEU A 342 -8.31 6.46 3.14
CA LEU A 342 -7.11 7.26 2.86
C LEU A 342 -7.33 8.22 1.68
N THR A 343 -7.98 7.74 0.62
CA THR A 343 -8.25 8.56 -0.57
C THR A 343 -9.26 9.67 -0.28
N ALA A 344 -10.24 9.44 0.60
CA ALA A 344 -11.14 10.48 1.09
C ALA A 344 -10.38 11.57 1.87
N ASP A 345 -9.38 11.19 2.67
CA ASP A 345 -8.48 12.16 3.34
C ASP A 345 -7.62 12.94 2.34
N VAL A 346 -7.11 12.28 1.29
CA VAL A 346 -6.39 12.97 0.20
C VAL A 346 -7.29 13.99 -0.48
N LEU A 347 -8.52 13.62 -0.87
CA LEU A 347 -9.50 14.54 -1.46
C LEU A 347 -9.79 15.72 -0.52
N ARG A 348 -10.02 15.42 0.76
CA ARG A 348 -10.27 16.43 1.82
C ARG A 348 -9.11 17.42 1.88
N LEU A 349 -7.88 16.91 1.95
CA LEU A 349 -6.68 17.71 2.10
C LEU A 349 -6.36 18.57 0.87
N THR A 350 -6.41 17.98 -0.32
CA THR A 350 -5.87 18.59 -1.55
C THR A 350 -6.94 19.21 -2.44
N GLY A 351 -8.18 18.74 -2.36
CA GLY A 351 -9.22 19.06 -3.34
C GLY A 351 -8.90 18.56 -4.75
N ASP A 352 -8.00 17.59 -4.89
CA ASP A 352 -7.62 16.99 -6.18
C ASP A 352 -8.73 16.05 -6.68
N PRO A 353 -9.35 16.32 -7.84
CA PRO A 353 -10.42 15.48 -8.39
C PRO A 353 -9.96 14.06 -8.71
N THR A 354 -8.66 13.82 -8.87
CA THR A 354 -8.09 12.48 -9.08
C THR A 354 -8.43 11.55 -7.92
N ALA A 355 -8.45 12.06 -6.68
CA ALA A 355 -8.87 11.27 -5.53
C ALA A 355 -10.35 10.87 -5.61
N ALA A 356 -11.21 11.77 -6.11
CA ALA A 356 -12.62 11.46 -6.36
C ALA A 356 -12.83 10.48 -7.53
N ASP A 357 -11.97 10.50 -8.56
CA ASP A 357 -11.95 9.49 -9.63
C ASP A 357 -11.59 8.09 -9.09
N GLU A 358 -10.60 7.99 -8.20
CA GLU A 358 -10.24 6.72 -7.55
C GLU A 358 -11.35 6.21 -6.63
N LEU A 359 -11.99 7.10 -5.84
CA LEU A 359 -13.15 6.75 -5.01
C LEU A 359 -14.32 6.23 -5.86
N GLU A 360 -14.59 6.87 -7.01
CA GLU A 360 -15.61 6.42 -7.97
C GLU A 360 -15.26 5.04 -8.56
N LEU A 361 -14.01 4.84 -8.95
CA LEU A 361 -13.51 3.59 -9.52
C LEU A 361 -13.67 2.44 -8.51
N THR A 362 -13.22 2.62 -7.26
CA THR A 362 -13.37 1.59 -6.22
C THR A 362 -14.84 1.36 -5.88
N LEU A 363 -15.65 2.42 -5.76
CA LEU A 363 -17.06 2.31 -5.38
C LEU A 363 -17.84 1.45 -6.37
N TRP A 364 -17.82 1.81 -7.66
CA TRP A 364 -18.65 1.13 -8.67
C TRP A 364 -18.19 -0.28 -9.00
N ASN A 365 -16.97 -0.65 -8.61
CA ASN A 365 -16.37 -1.94 -8.93
C ASN A 365 -16.14 -2.73 -7.64
N GLN A 366 -14.94 -2.65 -7.04
CA GLN A 366 -14.56 -3.51 -5.92
C GLN A 366 -15.52 -3.42 -4.72
N ALA A 367 -15.92 -2.23 -4.31
CA ALA A 367 -16.75 -2.04 -3.12
C ALA A 367 -18.14 -2.68 -3.24
N LEU A 368 -18.78 -2.53 -4.40
CA LEU A 368 -20.06 -3.17 -4.68
C LEU A 368 -19.92 -4.65 -5.00
N ALA A 369 -18.81 -5.06 -5.62
CA ALA A 369 -18.48 -6.46 -5.88
C ALA A 369 -18.30 -7.27 -4.59
N ALA A 370 -17.62 -6.67 -3.59
CA ALA A 370 -17.38 -7.28 -2.30
C ALA A 370 -18.66 -7.52 -1.50
N GLN A 371 -19.75 -6.79 -1.80
CA GLN A 371 -21.04 -6.96 -1.13
C GLN A 371 -21.98 -7.80 -1.99
N HIS A 372 -22.67 -8.75 -1.38
CA HIS A 372 -23.74 -9.46 -2.08
C HIS A 372 -24.94 -8.54 -2.33
N PRO A 373 -25.66 -8.66 -3.47
CA PRO A 373 -26.84 -7.84 -3.78
C PRO A 373 -27.95 -7.84 -2.72
N SER A 374 -28.06 -8.89 -1.91
CA SER A 374 -28.99 -8.95 -0.77
C SER A 374 -28.60 -8.03 0.40
N GLY A 375 -27.36 -7.54 0.46
CA GLY A 375 -26.85 -6.78 1.61
C GLY A 375 -26.61 -7.61 2.87
N SER A 376 -26.81 -8.93 2.85
CA SER A 376 -26.71 -9.79 4.04
C SER A 376 -25.32 -10.37 4.30
N TRP A 377 -24.41 -10.30 3.34
CA TRP A 377 -23.03 -10.76 3.49
C TRP A 377 -22.07 -10.06 2.52
N CYS A 378 -20.78 -10.14 2.82
CA CYS A 378 -19.70 -9.67 1.98
C CYS A 378 -18.63 -10.75 1.81
N THR A 379 -17.78 -10.65 0.80
CA THR A 379 -16.59 -11.49 0.64
C THR A 379 -15.49 -11.08 1.62
N TYR A 380 -14.56 -11.98 1.92
CA TYR A 380 -13.24 -11.56 2.40
C TYR A 380 -12.38 -11.17 1.19
N ASP A 381 -12.20 -12.14 0.28
CA ASP A 381 -11.48 -11.98 -0.98
C ASP A 381 -12.46 -11.78 -2.15
N THR A 382 -12.34 -10.67 -2.88
CA THR A 382 -13.07 -10.45 -4.13
C THR A 382 -12.09 -10.51 -5.31
N PRO A 383 -11.84 -11.69 -5.89
CA PRO A 383 -10.85 -11.82 -6.94
C PRO A 383 -11.34 -11.21 -8.27
N LEU A 384 -10.42 -10.78 -9.12
CA LEU A 384 -10.78 -10.30 -10.46
C LEU A 384 -11.24 -11.44 -11.39
N ASN A 385 -10.77 -12.67 -11.15
CA ASN A 385 -11.21 -13.88 -11.83
C ASN A 385 -11.43 -14.98 -10.78
N GLY A 386 -12.52 -15.74 -10.88
CA GLY A 386 -12.80 -16.89 -10.01
C GLY A 386 -14.25 -16.91 -9.55
N VAL A 387 -14.46 -17.25 -8.27
CA VAL A 387 -15.78 -17.38 -7.63
C VAL A 387 -15.79 -16.56 -6.34
N ARG A 388 -16.93 -15.95 -6.00
CA ARG A 388 -17.12 -15.23 -4.73
C ARG A 388 -17.61 -16.17 -3.64
N ALA A 389 -17.08 -16.03 -2.43
CA ALA A 389 -17.55 -16.74 -1.26
C ALA A 389 -17.80 -15.78 -0.08
N PRO A 390 -18.76 -16.08 0.82
CA PRO A 390 -18.98 -15.27 2.00
C PRO A 390 -17.79 -15.26 2.96
N SER A 391 -17.47 -14.09 3.52
CA SER A 391 -16.39 -13.89 4.49
C SER A 391 -16.52 -14.81 5.70
N TYR A 392 -17.72 -15.01 6.23
CA TYR A 392 -17.94 -15.89 7.39
C TYR A 392 -17.63 -17.38 7.10
N GLN A 393 -17.53 -17.78 5.82
CA GLN A 393 -17.02 -19.10 5.43
C GLN A 393 -15.50 -19.06 5.27
N GLN A 394 -14.97 -18.08 4.54
CA GLN A 394 -13.54 -17.96 4.20
C GLN A 394 -12.65 -17.71 5.43
N ILE A 395 -13.10 -16.88 6.37
CA ILE A 395 -12.37 -16.49 7.57
C ILE A 395 -13.15 -16.86 8.84
N SER A 396 -13.76 -18.04 8.82
CA SER A 396 -14.56 -18.62 9.91
C SER A 396 -13.81 -18.71 11.25
N PHE A 397 -12.47 -18.71 11.25
CA PHE A 397 -11.67 -18.70 12.48
C PHE A 397 -11.84 -17.41 13.33
N GLN A 398 -12.43 -16.34 12.78
CA GLN A 398 -12.65 -15.08 13.49
C GLN A 398 -13.92 -15.05 14.36
N TYR A 399 -14.95 -15.83 14.05
CA TYR A 399 -16.18 -15.80 14.84
C TYR A 399 -16.02 -16.54 16.17
N ARG A 400 -16.90 -16.26 17.14
CA ARG A 400 -17.02 -16.99 18.41
C ARG A 400 -18.49 -17.33 18.68
N PRO A 401 -18.80 -18.27 19.61
CA PRO A 401 -20.17 -18.47 20.06
C PRO A 401 -20.83 -17.15 20.48
N GLY A 402 -22.03 -16.89 19.96
CA GLY A 402 -22.74 -15.61 20.13
C GLY A 402 -22.34 -14.51 19.14
N SER A 403 -21.48 -14.79 18.15
CA SER A 403 -21.11 -13.85 17.10
C SER A 403 -20.80 -14.52 15.75
N PRO A 404 -21.65 -15.43 15.25
CA PRO A 404 -21.33 -16.36 14.16
C PRO A 404 -21.05 -15.71 12.81
N GLU A 405 -21.45 -14.47 12.59
CA GLU A 405 -21.25 -13.72 11.34
C GLU A 405 -20.12 -12.68 11.45
N LEU A 406 -19.52 -12.50 12.64
CA LEU A 406 -18.48 -11.49 12.86
C LEU A 406 -17.13 -11.92 12.30
N ASN A 407 -16.55 -11.01 11.53
CA ASN A 407 -15.17 -10.99 11.10
C ASN A 407 -14.81 -9.56 10.67
N CYS A 408 -13.53 -9.29 10.43
CA CYS A 408 -13.03 -7.96 10.04
C CYS A 408 -13.79 -7.37 8.84
N CYS A 409 -14.03 -8.17 7.80
CA CYS A 409 -14.66 -7.74 6.56
C CYS A 409 -16.16 -7.46 6.75
N SER A 410 -16.87 -8.29 7.52
CA SER A 410 -18.32 -8.15 7.69
C SER A 410 -18.70 -6.85 8.41
N VAL A 411 -17.95 -6.45 9.43
CA VAL A 411 -18.20 -5.17 10.15
C VAL A 411 -17.68 -3.93 9.40
N ASN A 412 -16.73 -4.11 8.47
CA ASN A 412 -16.04 -3.00 7.80
C ASN A 412 -16.54 -2.75 6.37
N SER A 413 -17.06 -3.77 5.67
CA SER A 413 -17.57 -3.64 4.30
C SER A 413 -18.65 -2.57 4.11
N PRO A 414 -19.59 -2.33 5.04
CA PRO A 414 -20.60 -1.28 4.87
C PRO A 414 -19.99 0.13 4.77
N ARG A 415 -18.80 0.32 5.35
CA ARG A 415 -18.06 1.58 5.33
C ARG A 415 -17.76 2.06 3.90
N THR A 416 -17.58 1.13 2.95
CA THR A 416 -17.40 1.47 1.52
C THR A 416 -18.56 2.27 0.95
N LEU A 417 -19.80 1.93 1.34
CA LEU A 417 -21.00 2.72 1.01
C LEU A 417 -21.05 3.97 1.89
N GLY A 418 -20.84 3.80 3.19
CA GLY A 418 -20.84 4.84 4.22
C GLY A 418 -20.06 6.11 3.85
N MET A 419 -18.88 5.93 3.27
CA MET A 419 -17.98 7.02 2.86
C MET A 419 -18.55 7.93 1.76
N LEU A 420 -19.61 7.54 1.04
CA LEU A 420 -20.33 8.47 0.15
C LEU A 420 -20.79 9.73 0.90
N SER A 421 -21.15 9.61 2.18
CA SER A 421 -21.52 10.77 3.00
C SER A 421 -20.39 11.78 3.20
N GLU A 422 -19.14 11.39 2.94
CA GLU A 422 -17.94 12.19 3.19
C GLU A 422 -17.40 12.83 1.90
N TRP A 423 -17.54 12.17 0.75
CA TRP A 423 -16.96 12.64 -0.51
C TRP A 423 -17.97 12.90 -1.63
N ALA A 424 -19.20 12.37 -1.60
CA ALA A 424 -20.13 12.50 -2.74
C ALA A 424 -20.46 13.95 -3.09
N VAL A 425 -20.69 14.77 -2.06
CA VAL A 425 -20.73 16.23 -2.13
C VAL A 425 -19.92 16.77 -0.97
N THR A 426 -18.96 17.65 -1.27
CA THR A 426 -18.09 18.28 -0.26
C THR A 426 -18.32 19.79 -0.22
N ALA A 427 -18.18 20.39 0.96
CA ALA A 427 -18.05 21.83 1.10
C ALA A 427 -16.64 22.24 0.67
N CYS A 428 -16.53 23.40 0.01
CA CYS A 428 -15.26 23.99 -0.42
C CYS A 428 -15.41 25.50 -0.53
N ASP A 429 -14.31 26.22 -0.75
CA ASP A 429 -14.32 27.69 -0.76
C ASP A 429 -15.41 28.29 -1.66
N GLY A 430 -16.36 29.00 -1.05
CA GLY A 430 -17.45 29.67 -1.75
C GLY A 430 -18.57 28.76 -2.28
N GLY A 431 -18.67 27.50 -1.85
CA GLY A 431 -19.81 26.65 -2.22
C GLY A 431 -19.59 25.16 -1.95
N ILE A 432 -19.96 24.33 -2.93
CA ILE A 432 -19.84 22.87 -2.85
C ILE A 432 -19.17 22.29 -4.10
N ALA A 433 -18.62 21.09 -3.96
CA ALA A 433 -18.21 20.25 -5.08
C ALA A 433 -19.11 19.02 -5.17
N VAL A 434 -19.59 18.72 -6.37
CA VAL A 434 -20.32 17.50 -6.71
C VAL A 434 -19.31 16.52 -7.30
N ASN A 435 -18.97 15.50 -6.52
CA ASN A 435 -18.00 14.47 -6.90
C ASN A 435 -18.70 13.21 -7.40
N PHE A 436 -19.78 12.79 -6.73
CA PHE A 436 -20.51 11.59 -7.10
C PHE A 436 -21.59 11.90 -8.15
N TYR A 437 -21.66 11.04 -9.18
CA TYR A 437 -22.74 11.02 -10.15
C TYR A 437 -23.54 9.72 -10.02
N GLY A 438 -24.85 9.84 -9.94
CA GLY A 438 -25.78 8.71 -9.83
C GLY A 438 -27.16 9.16 -9.34
N PRO A 439 -28.19 8.30 -9.39
CA PRO A 439 -29.55 8.68 -9.00
C PRO A 439 -29.62 9.00 -7.49
N CYS A 440 -29.66 10.28 -7.14
CA CYS A 440 -29.72 10.69 -5.74
C CYS A 440 -30.39 12.05 -5.54
N GLU A 441 -30.76 12.31 -4.30
CA GLU A 441 -31.15 13.62 -3.80
C GLU A 441 -30.30 13.94 -2.57
N VAL A 442 -29.78 15.15 -2.51
CA VAL A 442 -29.06 15.67 -1.34
C VAL A 442 -29.56 17.04 -0.97
N SER A 443 -29.78 17.27 0.32
CA SER A 443 -30.00 18.59 0.89
C SER A 443 -28.78 19.00 1.69
N VAL A 444 -28.07 20.03 1.24
CA VAL A 444 -26.83 20.55 1.80
C VAL A 444 -27.10 21.85 2.58
N PRO A 445 -26.68 21.98 3.85
CA PRO A 445 -26.67 23.27 4.54
C PRO A 445 -25.65 24.24 3.92
N LEU A 446 -26.03 25.52 3.77
CA LEU A 446 -25.18 26.61 3.26
C LEU A 446 -24.87 27.68 4.34
N GLY A 447 -25.05 27.34 5.62
CA GLY A 447 -24.94 28.26 6.75
C GLY A 447 -26.28 28.90 7.16
N GLY A 448 -26.45 29.11 8.47
CA GLY A 448 -27.72 29.55 9.06
C GLY A 448 -28.85 28.54 8.82
N LYS A 449 -30.05 29.02 8.47
CA LYS A 449 -31.20 28.17 8.11
C LYS A 449 -31.27 27.83 6.61
N ARG A 450 -30.32 28.29 5.79
CA ARG A 450 -30.34 28.11 4.33
C ARG A 450 -29.89 26.70 3.95
N ARG A 451 -30.59 26.12 2.97
CA ARG A 451 -30.24 24.81 2.39
C ARG A 451 -30.36 24.87 0.88
N MET A 452 -29.47 24.17 0.21
CA MET A 452 -29.55 23.89 -1.22
C MET A 452 -29.81 22.41 -1.42
N LYS A 453 -30.75 22.09 -2.29
CA LYS A 453 -31.15 20.74 -2.62
C LYS A 453 -30.75 20.46 -4.05
N LEU A 454 -30.04 19.36 -4.25
CA LEU A 454 -29.66 18.85 -5.56
C LEU A 454 -30.36 17.52 -5.79
N ARG A 455 -31.04 17.38 -6.92
CA ARG A 455 -31.60 16.09 -7.38
C ARG A 455 -30.91 15.69 -8.67
N GLN A 456 -30.24 14.56 -8.67
CA GLN A 456 -29.65 13.95 -9.86
C GLN A 456 -30.63 12.95 -10.47
N LYS A 457 -30.97 13.13 -11.75
CA LYS A 457 -31.71 12.16 -12.57
C LYS A 457 -30.78 11.69 -13.69
N THR A 458 -30.45 10.42 -13.68
CA THR A 458 -29.46 9.82 -14.59
C THR A 458 -29.56 8.30 -14.58
N ASP A 459 -29.04 7.64 -15.62
CA ASP A 459 -28.78 6.20 -15.66
C ASP A 459 -27.27 5.90 -15.46
N TYR A 460 -26.49 6.89 -15.02
CA TYR A 460 -25.10 6.72 -14.63
C TYR A 460 -24.99 5.65 -13.52
N PRO A 461 -24.05 4.70 -13.62
CA PRO A 461 -22.86 4.69 -14.49
C PRO A 461 -23.02 3.97 -15.84
N VAL A 462 -24.23 3.56 -16.24
CA VAL A 462 -24.46 2.88 -17.53
C VAL A 462 -24.43 3.89 -18.69
N ASP A 463 -24.94 5.10 -18.48
CA ASP A 463 -24.97 6.18 -19.46
C ASP A 463 -24.32 7.47 -18.91
N GLY A 464 -23.75 8.29 -19.80
CA GLY A 464 -23.03 9.51 -19.44
C GLY A 464 -23.89 10.75 -19.22
N ARG A 465 -25.22 10.69 -19.42
CA ARG A 465 -26.12 11.85 -19.24
C ARG A 465 -26.51 12.01 -17.79
N VAL A 466 -26.16 13.14 -17.18
CA VAL A 466 -26.57 13.50 -15.83
C VAL A 466 -27.35 14.81 -15.86
N ARG A 467 -28.58 14.82 -15.34
CA ARG A 467 -29.34 16.06 -15.11
C ARG A 467 -29.43 16.32 -13.62
N ILE A 468 -28.87 17.44 -13.18
CA ILE A 468 -28.94 17.92 -11.79
C ILE A 468 -29.95 19.06 -11.73
N MET A 469 -31.00 18.89 -10.95
CA MET A 469 -31.99 19.92 -10.65
C MET A 469 -31.59 20.60 -9.35
N VAL A 470 -31.54 21.94 -9.35
CA VAL A 470 -31.17 22.75 -8.20
C VAL A 470 -32.43 23.40 -7.61
N ASP A 471 -32.63 23.19 -6.31
CA ASP A 471 -33.71 23.78 -5.51
C ASP A 471 -33.12 24.48 -4.27
N GLY A 472 -33.71 25.59 -3.82
CA GLY A 472 -33.32 26.30 -2.58
C GLY A 472 -32.67 27.68 -2.79
N ASP A 473 -32.18 28.28 -1.71
CA ASP A 473 -31.62 29.65 -1.67
C ASP A 473 -30.08 29.65 -1.85
N GLY A 474 -29.65 29.35 -3.08
CA GLY A 474 -28.24 29.22 -3.46
C GLY A 474 -27.67 30.43 -4.18
N LYS A 475 -28.20 31.65 -3.96
CA LYS A 475 -27.89 32.85 -4.77
C LYS A 475 -26.39 33.17 -4.94
N ASP A 476 -25.53 32.71 -4.03
CA ASP A 476 -24.08 32.98 -4.07
C ASP A 476 -23.20 31.71 -4.01
N ALA A 477 -23.78 30.52 -4.05
CA ALA A 477 -23.03 29.27 -3.90
C ALA A 477 -22.45 28.80 -5.24
N ALA A 478 -21.13 28.67 -5.32
CA ALA A 478 -20.48 27.99 -6.45
C ALA A 478 -20.79 26.49 -6.41
N ILE A 479 -21.20 25.93 -7.55
CA ILE A 479 -21.29 24.47 -7.72
C ILE A 479 -20.10 24.06 -8.57
N ARG A 480 -19.13 23.38 -7.97
CA ARG A 480 -18.00 22.76 -8.68
C ARG A 480 -18.43 21.36 -9.13
N LEU A 481 -18.29 21.07 -10.41
CA LEU A 481 -18.60 19.76 -10.98
C LEU A 481 -17.28 19.04 -11.25
N ARG A 482 -17.10 17.82 -10.71
CA ARG A 482 -15.97 16.98 -11.09
C ARG A 482 -16.13 16.59 -12.56
N ILE A 483 -15.11 16.84 -13.38
CA ILE A 483 -15.03 16.30 -14.74
C ILE A 483 -14.12 15.08 -14.68
N PRO A 484 -14.65 13.85 -14.81
CA PRO A 484 -13.83 12.65 -14.66
C PRO A 484 -12.66 12.63 -15.65
N SER A 485 -11.46 12.25 -15.20
CA SER A 485 -10.25 12.19 -16.05
C SER A 485 -10.41 11.28 -17.27
N TRP A 486 -11.25 10.26 -17.16
CA TRP A 486 -11.53 9.34 -18.26
C TRP A 486 -12.44 9.93 -19.35
N SER A 487 -13.15 11.04 -19.10
CA SER A 487 -14.06 11.63 -20.09
C SER A 487 -13.38 12.77 -20.85
N ALA A 488 -12.86 12.47 -22.03
CA ALA A 488 -12.14 13.44 -22.84
C ALA A 488 -13.05 14.54 -23.41
N LYS A 489 -14.30 14.18 -23.74
CA LYS A 489 -15.32 15.09 -24.26
C LYS A 489 -16.50 15.17 -23.30
N THR A 490 -16.56 16.25 -22.53
CA THR A 490 -17.68 16.53 -21.63
C THR A 490 -18.48 17.75 -22.11
N ALA A 491 -19.79 17.59 -22.27
CA ALA A 491 -20.70 18.70 -22.53
C ALA A 491 -21.36 19.17 -21.23
N VAL A 492 -21.40 20.48 -21.00
CA VAL A 492 -22.08 21.08 -19.83
C VAL A 492 -23.06 22.14 -20.31
N ARG A 493 -24.31 22.05 -19.87
CA ARG A 493 -25.36 23.05 -20.12
C ARG A 493 -26.00 23.47 -18.81
N VAL A 494 -26.38 24.74 -18.72
CA VAL A 494 -27.21 25.27 -17.63
C VAL A 494 -28.46 25.88 -18.23
N ASN A 495 -29.64 25.42 -17.81
CA ASN A 495 -30.94 25.81 -18.37
C ASN A 495 -30.97 25.68 -19.91
N GLY A 496 -30.44 24.57 -20.43
CA GLY A 496 -30.38 24.26 -21.87
C GLY A 496 -29.27 24.98 -22.66
N LYS A 497 -28.64 26.01 -22.09
CA LYS A 497 -27.58 26.79 -22.74
C LYS A 497 -26.19 26.20 -22.44
N PRO A 498 -25.30 26.02 -23.43
CA PRO A 498 -23.92 25.61 -23.17
C PRO A 498 -23.23 26.52 -22.16
N TRP A 499 -22.48 25.94 -21.23
CA TRP A 499 -21.65 26.70 -20.31
C TRP A 499 -20.42 27.23 -21.06
N PRO A 500 -20.03 28.52 -20.90
CA PRO A 500 -18.99 29.14 -21.71
C PRO A 500 -17.58 28.62 -21.42
N GLN A 501 -17.32 28.14 -20.20
CA GLN A 501 -16.02 27.57 -19.84
C GLN A 501 -15.95 26.09 -20.25
N GLU A 502 -14.84 25.71 -20.88
CA GLU A 502 -14.56 24.33 -21.26
C GLU A 502 -14.45 23.40 -20.03
N ALA A 503 -15.09 22.24 -20.12
CA ALA A 503 -14.95 21.16 -19.14
C ALA A 503 -13.68 20.36 -19.43
N ARG A 504 -12.63 20.60 -18.65
CA ARG A 504 -11.34 19.91 -18.80
C ARG A 504 -11.35 18.57 -18.05
N PRO A 505 -10.91 17.45 -18.67
CA PRO A 505 -10.79 16.16 -17.99
C PRO A 505 -9.87 16.25 -16.77
N GLY A 506 -10.26 15.61 -15.66
CA GLY A 506 -9.44 15.58 -14.43
C GLY A 506 -9.40 16.92 -13.70
N ALA A 507 -10.43 17.76 -13.89
CA ALA A 507 -10.53 19.07 -13.24
C ALA A 507 -11.93 19.31 -12.67
N TYR A 508 -12.05 20.29 -11.78
CA TYR A 508 -13.35 20.84 -11.39
C TYR A 508 -13.76 21.97 -12.32
N LEU A 509 -14.98 21.90 -12.85
CA LEU A 509 -15.63 23.03 -13.51
C LEU A 509 -16.47 23.82 -12.50
N ALA A 510 -16.08 25.06 -12.21
CA ALA A 510 -16.80 25.92 -11.27
C ALA A 510 -17.94 26.66 -11.96
N LEU A 511 -19.19 26.39 -11.56
CA LEU A 511 -20.36 27.13 -11.98
C LEU A 511 -20.68 28.23 -10.95
N ARG A 512 -20.37 29.48 -11.29
CA ARG A 512 -20.61 30.66 -10.44
C ARG A 512 -21.73 31.51 -11.02
N ARG A 513 -22.90 31.43 -10.40
CA ARG A 513 -24.10 32.22 -10.72
C ARG A 513 -25.09 32.18 -9.57
N ALA A 514 -26.13 33.00 -9.64
CA ALA A 514 -27.29 32.84 -8.78
C ALA A 514 -28.12 31.62 -9.20
N TRP A 515 -28.37 30.73 -8.24
CA TRP A 515 -29.23 29.56 -8.39
C TRP A 515 -30.64 29.86 -7.92
N SER A 516 -31.61 29.51 -8.74
CA SER A 516 -33.04 29.59 -8.45
C SER A 516 -33.69 28.22 -8.50
N LYS A 517 -34.82 28.07 -7.80
CA LYS A 517 -35.63 26.85 -7.85
C LYS A 517 -35.94 26.48 -9.30
N GLY A 518 -35.64 25.24 -9.67
CA GLY A 518 -35.89 24.70 -11.01
C GLY A 518 -34.76 24.94 -12.02
N ASP A 519 -33.67 25.59 -11.64
CA ASP A 519 -32.46 25.62 -12.48
C ASP A 519 -31.96 24.19 -12.73
N THR A 520 -31.49 23.94 -13.94
CA THR A 520 -31.00 22.62 -14.37
C THR A 520 -29.57 22.70 -14.87
N ILE A 521 -28.75 21.74 -14.44
CA ILE A 521 -27.42 21.49 -14.96
C ILE A 521 -27.48 20.16 -15.71
N GLU A 522 -27.00 20.12 -16.94
CA GLU A 522 -26.92 18.93 -17.77
C GLU A 522 -25.48 18.64 -18.11
N LEU A 523 -25.02 17.44 -17.78
CA LEU A 523 -23.71 16.89 -18.10
C LEU A 523 -23.87 15.75 -19.10
N GLY A 524 -22.96 15.67 -20.06
CA GLY A 524 -22.84 14.55 -20.99
C GLY A 524 -21.40 14.08 -21.09
N PHE A 525 -21.13 12.91 -20.51
CA PHE A 525 -19.85 12.21 -20.61
C PHE A 525 -19.82 11.26 -21.82
N ASP A 526 -18.68 11.14 -22.48
CA ASP A 526 -18.46 10.32 -23.69
C ASP A 526 -18.28 8.81 -23.45
N MET A 527 -18.17 8.36 -22.18
CA MET A 527 -18.15 6.95 -21.75
C MET A 527 -17.25 6.02 -22.61
N PRO A 528 -15.94 6.33 -22.77
CA PRO A 528 -15.06 5.58 -23.65
C PRO A 528 -14.77 4.16 -23.14
N THR A 529 -14.46 3.26 -24.08
CA THR A 529 -13.81 1.98 -23.79
C THR A 529 -12.35 2.26 -23.42
N ARG A 530 -11.90 1.78 -22.26
CA ARG A 530 -10.52 1.88 -21.79
C ARG A 530 -9.98 0.50 -21.49
N LEU A 531 -8.71 0.27 -21.78
CA LEU A 531 -8.09 -1.05 -21.65
C LEU A 531 -6.89 -0.97 -20.72
N THR A 532 -6.78 -1.94 -19.81
CA THR A 532 -5.52 -2.25 -19.11
C THR A 532 -4.99 -3.55 -19.69
N LEU A 533 -3.82 -3.48 -20.33
CA LEU A 533 -3.16 -4.68 -20.87
C LEU A 533 -2.45 -5.41 -19.73
N GLY A 534 -2.60 -6.72 -19.67
CA GLY A 534 -2.00 -7.56 -18.66
C GLY A 534 -0.50 -7.80 -18.93
N GLU A 535 0.29 -7.82 -17.87
CA GLU A 535 1.74 -8.02 -17.93
C GLU A 535 2.17 -9.20 -17.05
N GLY A 536 3.42 -9.63 -17.22
CA GLY A 536 4.02 -10.68 -16.40
C GLY A 536 3.41 -12.07 -16.61
N PRO A 537 3.91 -13.07 -15.86
CA PRO A 537 3.60 -14.47 -16.10
C PRO A 537 2.12 -14.85 -15.87
N GLU A 538 1.38 -14.08 -15.09
CA GLU A 538 0.01 -14.45 -14.65
C GLU A 538 -1.09 -13.71 -15.42
N ARG A 539 -0.77 -12.53 -15.98
CA ARG A 539 -1.73 -11.69 -16.72
C ARG A 539 -1.29 -11.36 -18.14
N GLY A 540 -0.07 -11.71 -18.56
CA GLY A 540 0.33 -11.67 -19.96
C GLY A 540 -0.70 -12.40 -20.83
N GLY A 541 -1.02 -11.81 -21.99
CA GLY A 541 -2.08 -12.36 -22.84
C GLY A 541 -3.51 -11.96 -22.44
N LYS A 542 -3.70 -11.17 -21.38
CA LYS A 542 -5.03 -10.76 -20.88
C LYS A 542 -5.24 -9.25 -20.99
N VAL A 543 -6.50 -8.84 -20.95
CA VAL A 543 -6.95 -7.44 -20.96
C VAL A 543 -8.09 -7.25 -19.96
N ALA A 544 -8.03 -6.16 -19.20
CA ALA A 544 -9.16 -5.66 -18.43
C ALA A 544 -9.84 -4.51 -19.19
N ILE A 545 -11.16 -4.59 -19.35
CA ILE A 545 -11.94 -3.68 -20.18
C ILE A 545 -12.83 -2.83 -19.28
N HIS A 546 -12.70 -1.51 -19.37
CA HIS A 546 -13.58 -0.55 -18.72
C HIS A 546 -14.46 0.18 -19.73
N ARG A 547 -15.65 0.59 -19.31
CA ARG A 547 -16.48 1.58 -20.01
C ARG A 547 -16.90 2.68 -19.05
N GLY A 548 -16.41 3.90 -19.26
CA GLY A 548 -16.51 4.94 -18.24
C GLY A 548 -15.87 4.47 -16.92
N PRO A 549 -16.54 4.55 -15.76
CA PRO A 549 -16.00 4.09 -14.48
C PRO A 549 -16.14 2.58 -14.25
N LEU A 550 -16.91 1.86 -15.07
CA LEU A 550 -17.22 0.44 -14.85
C LEU A 550 -16.14 -0.47 -15.44
N LEU A 551 -15.58 -1.34 -14.62
CA LEU A 551 -14.86 -2.53 -15.05
C LEU A 551 -15.88 -3.57 -15.51
N LEU A 552 -15.63 -4.20 -16.66
CA LEU A 552 -16.48 -5.22 -17.22
C LEU A 552 -15.96 -6.62 -16.90
N ALA A 553 -16.87 -7.57 -16.79
CA ALA A 553 -16.57 -8.97 -16.51
C ALA A 553 -17.41 -9.91 -17.38
N PHE A 554 -16.80 -11.00 -17.79
CA PHE A 554 -17.48 -12.19 -18.28
C PHE A 554 -18.00 -12.99 -17.08
N ASP A 555 -19.24 -13.47 -17.16
CA ASP A 555 -19.89 -14.29 -16.14
C ASP A 555 -20.57 -15.47 -16.83
N THR A 556 -20.27 -16.71 -16.40
CA THR A 556 -20.87 -17.92 -16.98
C THR A 556 -22.39 -17.98 -16.75
N GLY A 557 -22.92 -17.26 -15.76
CA GLY A 557 -24.36 -17.11 -15.54
C GLY A 557 -25.08 -16.27 -16.61
N LEU A 558 -24.36 -15.52 -17.45
CA LEU A 558 -24.91 -14.69 -18.52
C LEU A 558 -24.54 -15.18 -19.92
N ASN A 559 -23.71 -16.22 -20.02
CA ASN A 559 -23.15 -16.73 -21.26
C ASN A 559 -23.33 -18.24 -21.35
N ALA A 560 -23.52 -18.76 -22.56
CA ALA A 560 -23.72 -20.20 -22.78
C ALA A 560 -22.41 -20.99 -22.91
N ILE A 561 -21.26 -20.36 -22.64
CA ILE A 561 -19.94 -20.97 -22.75
C ILE A 561 -19.21 -20.88 -21.42
N GLU A 562 -18.28 -21.80 -21.20
CA GLU A 562 -17.39 -21.76 -20.05
C GLU A 562 -16.28 -20.73 -20.26
N MET A 563 -15.66 -20.30 -19.15
CA MET A 563 -14.55 -19.35 -19.17
C MET A 563 -13.36 -19.87 -20.00
N SER A 564 -13.13 -21.20 -20.00
CA SER A 564 -12.06 -21.85 -20.77
C SER A 564 -12.28 -21.79 -22.29
N ASP A 565 -13.52 -21.62 -22.74
CA ASP A 565 -13.87 -21.61 -24.15
C ASP A 565 -13.88 -20.19 -24.75
N LEU A 566 -13.83 -19.16 -23.88
CA LEU A 566 -13.84 -17.75 -24.28
C LEU A 566 -12.64 -17.42 -25.18
N LYS A 567 -12.92 -17.04 -26.42
CA LYS A 567 -11.88 -16.61 -27.36
C LYS A 567 -11.36 -15.19 -27.03
N PRO A 568 -10.13 -14.84 -27.44
CA PRO A 568 -9.58 -13.53 -27.16
C PRO A 568 -10.40 -12.37 -27.74
N PHE A 569 -10.30 -11.20 -27.11
CA PHE A 569 -10.75 -9.93 -27.66
C PHE A 569 -9.61 -9.26 -28.44
N ASP A 570 -9.88 -8.76 -29.64
CA ASP A 570 -8.94 -7.90 -30.35
C ASP A 570 -8.86 -6.54 -29.64
N VAL A 571 -7.75 -6.28 -28.95
CA VAL A 571 -7.60 -5.05 -28.16
C VAL A 571 -7.60 -3.77 -29.00
N ARG A 572 -7.40 -3.87 -30.32
CA ARG A 572 -7.44 -2.73 -31.25
C ARG A 572 -8.84 -2.44 -31.77
N ALA A 573 -9.79 -3.35 -31.58
CA ALA A 573 -11.12 -3.29 -32.17
C ALA A 573 -12.25 -3.59 -31.17
N VAL A 574 -11.99 -3.56 -29.86
CA VAL A 574 -13.01 -3.81 -28.83
C VAL A 574 -14.23 -2.89 -29.03
N SER A 575 -15.37 -3.51 -29.36
CA SER A 575 -16.64 -2.84 -29.52
C SER A 575 -17.62 -3.29 -28.46
N LEU A 576 -18.24 -2.34 -27.76
CA LEU A 576 -19.20 -2.59 -26.70
C LEU A 576 -20.55 -2.01 -27.09
N ARG A 577 -21.59 -2.85 -27.17
CA ARG A 577 -22.96 -2.40 -27.44
C ARG A 577 -23.85 -2.65 -26.21
N PRO A 578 -24.43 -1.61 -25.58
CA PRO A 578 -25.28 -1.79 -24.41
C PRO A 578 -26.44 -2.75 -24.70
N LEU A 579 -26.71 -3.67 -23.77
CA LEU A 579 -27.86 -4.55 -23.86
C LEU A 579 -29.12 -3.85 -23.33
N PRO A 580 -30.28 -3.97 -24.00
CA PRO A 580 -31.52 -3.37 -23.52
C PRO A 580 -32.10 -4.14 -22.32
N ASP A 581 -32.75 -3.43 -21.40
CA ASP A 581 -33.36 -3.98 -20.17
C ASP A 581 -34.23 -5.22 -20.41
N LYS A 582 -35.00 -5.25 -21.51
CA LYS A 582 -35.85 -6.40 -21.85
C LYS A 582 -35.02 -7.68 -21.99
N ARG A 583 -33.83 -7.59 -22.58
CA ARG A 583 -32.91 -8.73 -22.75
C ARG A 583 -32.27 -9.11 -21.42
N LEU A 584 -31.88 -8.14 -20.60
CA LEU A 584 -31.38 -8.38 -19.24
C LEU A 584 -32.39 -9.11 -18.35
N LYS A 585 -33.65 -8.65 -18.36
CA LYS A 585 -34.76 -9.31 -17.66
C LYS A 585 -35.01 -10.72 -18.19
N GLY A 586 -34.93 -10.91 -19.51
CA GLY A 586 -35.03 -12.24 -20.14
C GLY A 586 -33.92 -13.22 -19.72
N LEU A 587 -32.76 -12.71 -19.30
CA LEU A 587 -31.64 -13.50 -18.75
C LEU A 587 -31.73 -13.68 -17.22
N GLY A 588 -32.75 -13.12 -16.56
CA GLY A 588 -32.82 -13.07 -15.09
C GLY A 588 -31.61 -12.35 -14.47
N ALA A 589 -31.05 -11.37 -15.17
CA ALA A 589 -29.85 -10.65 -14.77
C ALA A 589 -30.20 -9.49 -13.83
N GLU A 590 -29.77 -9.57 -12.57
CA GLU A 590 -29.77 -8.43 -11.64
C GLU A 590 -28.40 -7.73 -11.69
N VAL A 591 -28.15 -7.03 -12.80
CA VAL A 591 -26.88 -6.32 -13.07
C VAL A 591 -27.10 -4.81 -13.08
N ILE A 592 -26.03 -4.03 -12.83
CA ILE A 592 -26.05 -2.58 -13.02
C ILE A 592 -26.09 -2.26 -14.52
N GLY A 593 -25.29 -2.97 -15.32
CA GLY A 593 -25.29 -2.84 -16.77
C GLY A 593 -24.63 -4.02 -17.48
N ALA A 594 -24.95 -4.23 -18.76
CA ALA A 594 -24.27 -5.21 -19.60
C ALA A 594 -24.15 -4.75 -21.05
N TRP A 595 -23.17 -5.31 -21.74
CA TRP A 595 -22.80 -5.01 -23.11
C TRP A 595 -22.54 -6.31 -23.87
N SER A 596 -22.94 -6.37 -25.14
CA SER A 596 -22.42 -7.39 -26.04
C SER A 596 -21.05 -6.96 -26.57
N ALA A 597 -20.13 -7.92 -26.63
CA ALA A 597 -18.81 -7.78 -27.20
C ALA A 597 -18.52 -8.96 -28.14
N GLU A 598 -17.68 -8.73 -29.15
CA GLU A 598 -17.31 -9.75 -30.15
C GLU A 598 -15.88 -10.21 -29.89
N THR A 599 -15.65 -11.52 -29.92
CA THR A 599 -14.33 -12.14 -29.81
C THR A 599 -13.70 -12.36 -31.20
N THR A 600 -12.43 -12.72 -31.27
CA THR A 600 -11.68 -12.82 -32.54
C THR A 600 -12.22 -13.82 -33.55
N ASP A 601 -13.06 -14.76 -33.14
CA ASP A 601 -13.73 -15.75 -33.99
C ASP A 601 -15.13 -15.32 -34.44
N GLY A 602 -15.55 -14.09 -34.12
CA GLY A 602 -16.87 -13.55 -34.45
C GLY A 602 -17.98 -13.95 -33.48
N GLN A 603 -17.66 -14.71 -32.41
CA GLN A 603 -18.64 -15.04 -31.38
C GLN A 603 -19.02 -13.78 -30.60
N THR A 604 -20.32 -13.58 -30.39
CA THR A 604 -20.84 -12.51 -29.52
C THR A 604 -21.05 -13.04 -28.11
N VAL A 605 -20.40 -12.42 -27.12
CA VAL A 605 -20.55 -12.70 -25.69
C VAL A 605 -21.14 -11.51 -24.94
N VAL A 606 -21.63 -11.75 -23.73
CA VAL A 606 -22.15 -10.73 -22.81
C VAL A 606 -21.12 -10.43 -21.73
N LEU A 607 -20.74 -9.17 -21.62
CA LEU A 607 -19.95 -8.65 -20.50
C LEU A 607 -20.87 -7.80 -19.61
N CYS A 608 -20.86 -8.02 -18.30
CA CYS A 608 -21.60 -7.22 -17.32
C CYS A 608 -20.67 -6.36 -16.48
N ASP A 609 -21.22 -5.46 -15.66
CA ASP A 609 -20.43 -4.75 -14.65
C ASP A 609 -19.81 -5.71 -13.63
N PHE A 610 -18.56 -5.46 -13.26
CA PHE A 610 -17.82 -6.28 -12.31
C PHE A 610 -18.54 -6.40 -10.96
N ALA A 611 -19.21 -5.35 -10.49
CA ALA A 611 -19.93 -5.37 -9.22
C ALA A 611 -21.00 -6.47 -9.14
N SER A 612 -21.64 -6.81 -10.27
CA SER A 612 -22.73 -7.78 -10.33
C SER A 612 -22.27 -9.21 -10.66
N ALA A 613 -21.13 -9.35 -11.33
CA ALA A 613 -20.58 -10.65 -11.73
C ALA A 613 -20.34 -11.61 -10.55
N GLY A 614 -20.57 -12.91 -10.73
CA GLY A 614 -20.33 -13.94 -9.73
C GLY A 614 -21.29 -13.90 -8.52
N SER A 615 -22.27 -12.99 -8.49
CA SER A 615 -23.21 -12.84 -7.36
C SER A 615 -24.09 -14.07 -7.14
N LYS A 616 -24.27 -14.91 -8.16
CA LYS A 616 -25.03 -16.17 -8.10
C LYS A 616 -24.15 -17.39 -7.71
N GLY A 617 -22.88 -17.17 -7.37
CA GLY A 617 -21.90 -18.25 -7.18
C GLY A 617 -21.34 -18.81 -8.48
N THR A 618 -21.49 -18.07 -9.59
CA THR A 618 -20.94 -18.42 -10.90
C THR A 618 -19.46 -18.05 -11.03
N GLU A 619 -18.76 -18.74 -11.93
CA GLU A 619 -17.41 -18.34 -12.32
C GLU A 619 -17.46 -17.06 -13.17
N TYR A 620 -16.55 -16.14 -12.90
CA TYR A 620 -16.45 -14.88 -13.62
C TYR A 620 -15.00 -14.45 -13.81
N ALA A 621 -14.79 -13.50 -14.73
CA ALA A 621 -13.48 -12.92 -14.97
C ALA A 621 -13.54 -11.50 -15.50
N ALA A 622 -12.69 -10.64 -14.95
CA ALA A 622 -12.42 -9.29 -15.45
C ALA A 622 -11.09 -9.18 -16.19
N TRP A 623 -10.14 -10.08 -15.94
CA TRP A 623 -9.00 -10.29 -16.83
C TRP A 623 -9.40 -11.30 -17.92
N LEU A 624 -9.73 -10.76 -19.09
CA LEU A 624 -10.23 -11.48 -20.26
C LEU A 624 -9.08 -11.81 -21.22
N PRO A 625 -9.14 -12.89 -22.02
CA PRO A 625 -8.12 -13.16 -23.03
C PRO A 625 -8.06 -12.05 -24.08
N GLY A 626 -6.86 -11.62 -24.45
CA GLY A 626 -6.63 -10.54 -25.43
C GLY A 626 -5.72 -10.99 -26.58
N SER A 627 -5.89 -10.39 -27.75
CA SER A 627 -5.03 -10.57 -28.93
C SER A 627 -4.64 -9.21 -29.53
N ASN A 628 -3.66 -9.20 -30.46
CA ASN A 628 -3.14 -7.98 -31.10
C ASN A 628 -2.62 -6.90 -30.13
N MET A 629 -2.15 -7.35 -28.95
CA MET A 629 -1.64 -6.49 -27.89
C MET A 629 -0.25 -5.99 -28.23
N LEU A 630 -0.09 -4.66 -28.21
CA LEU A 630 1.23 -4.06 -28.13
C LEU A 630 1.97 -4.62 -26.90
N PRO A 631 3.31 -4.76 -26.99
CA PRO A 631 4.07 -5.10 -25.80
C PRO A 631 3.84 -4.02 -24.74
N PRO A 632 3.67 -4.40 -23.47
CA PRO A 632 3.48 -3.43 -22.40
C PRO A 632 4.68 -2.52 -22.31
N ALA A 633 4.42 -1.23 -22.08
CA ALA A 633 5.50 -0.26 -21.95
C ALA A 633 6.38 -0.61 -20.74
N PRO A 634 7.69 -0.82 -20.91
CA PRO A 634 8.56 -1.20 -19.82
C PRO A 634 8.55 -0.15 -18.72
N ARG A 635 8.39 -0.58 -17.47
CA ARG A 635 8.62 0.26 -16.30
C ARG A 635 10.09 0.15 -15.93
N LEU A 636 10.80 1.26 -16.00
CA LEU A 636 12.21 1.32 -15.63
C LEU A 636 12.37 1.07 -14.12
N ASP A 637 13.32 0.24 -13.73
CA ASP A 637 13.51 -0.19 -12.33
C ASP A 637 14.88 0.18 -11.77
N LEU A 638 15.97 -0.30 -12.38
CA LEU A 638 17.35 0.04 -12.02
C LEU A 638 18.09 0.64 -13.22
N PRO A 639 18.95 1.66 -13.03
CA PRO A 639 19.16 2.41 -11.79
C PRO A 639 17.89 3.13 -11.31
N ASP A 640 17.79 3.35 -9.99
CA ASP A 640 16.74 4.20 -9.43
C ASP A 640 16.83 5.61 -10.04
N ASP A 641 15.68 6.28 -10.20
CA ASP A 641 15.69 7.65 -10.74
C ASP A 641 16.42 8.60 -9.79
N GLY A 642 17.37 9.37 -10.33
CA GLY A 642 18.28 10.22 -9.57
C GLY A 642 19.47 9.51 -8.91
N ALA A 643 19.66 8.20 -9.14
CA ALA A 643 20.75 7.44 -8.52
C ALA A 643 22.13 8.06 -8.80
N VAL A 644 23.02 8.05 -7.80
CA VAL A 644 24.40 8.54 -7.91
C VAL A 644 25.37 7.42 -7.53
N GLY A 645 26.37 7.17 -8.37
CA GLY A 645 27.33 6.09 -8.13
C GLY A 645 28.68 6.31 -8.80
N LYS A 646 29.69 5.55 -8.32
CA LYS A 646 31.04 5.53 -8.90
C LYS A 646 31.05 4.98 -10.34
N PRO A 647 32.00 5.39 -11.19
CA PRO A 647 32.25 4.74 -12.47
C PRO A 647 32.47 3.23 -12.30
N GLY A 648 31.86 2.43 -13.18
CA GLY A 648 31.91 0.97 -13.14
C GLY A 648 30.73 0.33 -13.86
N PRO A 649 30.55 -0.99 -13.74
CA PRO A 649 29.39 -1.69 -14.28
C PRO A 649 28.08 -1.17 -13.68
N ILE A 650 27.07 -1.01 -14.51
CA ILE A 650 25.74 -0.52 -14.13
C ILE A 650 24.70 -1.49 -14.66
N LEU A 651 23.88 -2.06 -13.78
CA LEU A 651 22.71 -2.85 -14.17
C LEU A 651 21.57 -1.92 -14.57
N PHE A 652 21.09 -2.10 -15.80
CA PHE A 652 19.81 -1.60 -16.25
C PHE A 652 18.78 -2.72 -16.13
N ARG A 653 17.61 -2.43 -15.53
CA ARG A 653 16.51 -3.39 -15.38
C ARG A 653 15.17 -2.70 -15.55
N TRP A 654 14.20 -3.41 -16.11
CA TRP A 654 12.84 -2.93 -16.33
C TRP A 654 11.80 -4.05 -16.19
N SER A 655 10.50 -3.71 -16.21
CA SER A 655 9.42 -4.71 -16.22
C SER A 655 9.31 -5.42 -17.58
N SER A 656 8.88 -6.67 -17.56
CA SER A 656 8.68 -7.51 -18.76
C SER A 656 7.24 -8.00 -18.83
N SER A 657 6.75 -8.19 -20.06
CA SER A 657 5.50 -8.94 -20.30
C SER A 657 5.66 -10.44 -20.00
N GLY A 658 6.89 -10.95 -20.03
CA GLY A 658 7.20 -12.38 -20.01
C GLY A 658 7.05 -13.08 -21.37
N ALA A 659 6.71 -12.36 -22.44
CA ALA A 659 6.59 -12.90 -23.79
C ALA A 659 7.98 -13.19 -24.39
N SER A 660 8.17 -14.39 -24.93
CA SER A 660 9.45 -14.84 -25.47
C SER A 660 9.88 -14.12 -26.77
N ASP A 661 8.92 -13.50 -27.47
CA ASP A 661 9.12 -12.76 -28.71
C ASP A 661 9.36 -11.26 -28.50
N ASP A 662 9.21 -10.76 -27.27
CA ASP A 662 9.59 -9.39 -26.96
C ASP A 662 11.12 -9.21 -27.13
N ARG A 663 11.50 -8.10 -27.74
CA ARG A 663 12.89 -7.64 -27.87
C ARG A 663 13.03 -6.22 -27.37
N TYR A 664 14.08 -5.97 -26.62
CA TYR A 664 14.33 -4.68 -25.98
C TYR A 664 15.50 -3.95 -26.63
N GLU A 665 15.39 -2.63 -26.66
CA GLU A 665 16.45 -1.69 -27.00
C GLU A 665 16.69 -0.77 -25.79
N LEU A 666 17.88 -0.85 -25.20
CA LEU A 666 18.34 0.09 -24.18
C LEU A 666 19.04 1.26 -24.86
N ILE A 667 18.64 2.48 -24.50
CA ILE A 667 19.28 3.72 -24.98
C ILE A 667 19.68 4.54 -23.76
N VAL A 668 20.96 4.92 -23.69
CA VAL A 668 21.53 5.79 -22.66
C VAL A 668 22.21 6.98 -23.32
N ALA A 669 21.84 8.20 -22.94
CA ALA A 669 22.33 9.45 -23.52
C ALA A 669 22.84 10.42 -22.46
N ARG A 670 23.57 11.46 -22.90
CA ARG A 670 24.09 12.56 -22.06
C ARG A 670 23.09 13.71 -21.91
N ASP A 671 22.00 13.68 -22.64
CA ASP A 671 20.90 14.66 -22.64
C ASP A 671 19.53 13.94 -22.61
N ALA A 672 18.49 14.69 -22.23
CA ALA A 672 17.15 14.13 -22.01
C ALA A 672 16.37 13.92 -23.32
N ASP A 673 16.77 14.56 -24.41
CA ASP A 673 16.19 14.41 -25.75
C ASP A 673 16.86 13.28 -26.57
N PHE A 674 17.88 12.63 -26.01
CA PHE A 674 18.65 11.54 -26.63
C PHE A 674 19.35 11.95 -27.93
N ALA A 675 19.77 13.22 -28.03
CA ALA A 675 20.60 13.72 -29.12
C ALA A 675 22.06 13.22 -29.02
N ASN A 676 22.58 13.02 -27.81
CA ASN A 676 23.95 12.53 -27.54
C ASN A 676 23.92 11.14 -26.88
N VAL A 677 23.74 10.09 -27.69
CA VAL A 677 23.69 8.70 -27.23
C VAL A 677 25.10 8.21 -26.86
N ALA A 678 25.27 7.78 -25.61
CA ALA A 678 26.50 7.20 -25.09
C ALA A 678 26.53 5.66 -25.25
N VAL A 679 25.39 5.00 -25.02
CA VAL A 679 25.24 3.54 -25.16
C VAL A 679 23.91 3.25 -25.83
N ARG A 680 23.94 2.35 -26.82
CA ARG A 680 22.74 1.76 -27.41
C ARG A 680 22.95 0.26 -27.53
N MET A 681 22.03 -0.52 -26.99
CA MET A 681 22.02 -1.97 -27.09
C MET A 681 20.66 -2.40 -27.65
N THR A 682 20.67 -3.21 -28.70
CA THR A 682 19.46 -3.65 -29.42
C THR A 682 19.31 -5.16 -29.33
N ASP A 683 18.11 -5.66 -29.61
CA ASP A 683 17.80 -7.10 -29.68
C ASP A 683 18.09 -7.85 -28.37
N LEU A 684 17.90 -7.17 -27.24
CA LEU A 684 18.00 -7.78 -25.92
C LEU A 684 16.77 -8.66 -25.70
N SER A 685 16.96 -9.92 -25.28
CA SER A 685 15.87 -10.83 -24.91
C SER A 685 15.48 -10.72 -23.45
N GLU A 686 16.42 -10.32 -22.59
CA GLU A 686 16.22 -10.23 -21.15
C GLU A 686 15.78 -8.82 -20.75
N PRO A 687 14.94 -8.67 -19.70
CA PRO A 687 14.49 -7.37 -19.22
C PRO A 687 15.52 -6.67 -18.31
N TYR A 688 16.79 -7.03 -18.48
CA TYR A 688 17.92 -6.44 -17.80
C TYR A 688 19.20 -6.60 -18.62
N VAL A 689 20.15 -5.71 -18.40
CA VAL A 689 21.49 -5.79 -18.96
C VAL A 689 22.49 -5.02 -18.09
N THR A 690 23.65 -5.60 -17.85
CA THR A 690 24.77 -4.88 -17.22
C THR A 690 25.61 -4.22 -18.30
N VAL A 691 25.78 -2.90 -18.20
CA VAL A 691 26.67 -2.12 -19.07
C VAL A 691 27.96 -1.83 -18.32
N ASP A 692 29.07 -2.37 -18.79
CA ASP A 692 30.41 -2.27 -18.17
C ASP A 692 31.31 -1.21 -18.84
N ARG A 693 31.01 -0.82 -20.08
CA ARG A 693 31.77 0.16 -20.89
C ARG A 693 30.87 1.28 -21.41
N GLY A 694 31.45 2.42 -21.76
CA GLY A 694 30.73 3.57 -22.33
C GLY A 694 30.10 4.53 -21.32
N LEU A 695 30.02 4.16 -20.03
CA LEU A 695 29.40 4.96 -18.96
C LEU A 695 30.39 5.44 -17.89
N GLN A 696 31.66 5.65 -18.26
CA GLN A 696 32.73 5.97 -17.30
C GLN A 696 32.90 7.48 -17.05
N ALA A 697 32.40 8.33 -17.95
CA ALA A 697 32.57 9.78 -17.85
C ALA A 697 31.64 10.38 -16.79
N ALA A 698 32.20 11.19 -15.88
CA ALA A 698 31.41 11.88 -14.87
C ALA A 698 30.30 12.74 -15.48
N GLY A 699 29.14 12.81 -14.83
CA GLY A 699 27.98 13.59 -15.29
C GLY A 699 26.66 12.83 -15.22
N ALA A 700 25.60 13.51 -15.64
CA ALA A 700 24.28 12.92 -15.75
C ALA A 700 24.15 12.09 -17.03
N TYR A 701 23.39 11.01 -16.94
CA TYR A 701 22.97 10.17 -18.04
C TYR A 701 21.46 9.97 -17.96
N TYR A 702 20.81 9.98 -19.11
CA TYR A 702 19.38 9.74 -19.26
C TYR A 702 19.19 8.42 -19.99
N TRP A 703 18.22 7.61 -19.58
CA TRP A 703 18.03 6.31 -20.21
C TRP A 703 16.57 5.93 -20.36
N LYS A 704 16.32 5.14 -21.40
CA LYS A 704 15.00 4.58 -21.72
C LYS A 704 15.14 3.20 -22.36
N VAL A 705 14.02 2.50 -22.39
CA VAL A 705 13.92 1.19 -23.05
C VAL A 705 12.80 1.25 -24.07
N VAL A 706 13.03 0.68 -25.26
CA VAL A 706 11.98 0.42 -26.24
C VAL A 706 11.78 -1.08 -26.33
N VAL A 707 10.58 -1.58 -26.10
CA VAL A 707 10.22 -2.97 -26.34
C VAL A 707 9.55 -3.10 -27.71
N ARG A 708 9.77 -4.22 -28.40
CA ARG A 708 9.21 -4.52 -29.70
C ARG A 708 8.80 -5.99 -29.79
N ASN A 709 7.65 -6.25 -30.41
CA ASN A 709 7.26 -7.58 -30.86
C ASN A 709 6.58 -7.50 -32.24
N ALA A 710 5.99 -8.61 -32.71
CA ALA A 710 5.33 -8.68 -34.01
C ALA A 710 4.21 -7.65 -34.22
N THR A 711 3.61 -7.14 -33.14
CA THR A 711 2.49 -6.20 -33.20
C THR A 711 2.91 -4.72 -33.24
N GLY A 712 4.13 -4.39 -32.79
CA GLY A 712 4.62 -3.01 -32.74
C GLY A 712 5.72 -2.77 -31.70
N ALA A 713 6.04 -1.50 -31.45
CA ALA A 713 7.04 -1.08 -30.48
C ALA A 713 6.49 -0.03 -29.52
N VAL A 714 6.92 -0.07 -28.27
CA VAL A 714 6.46 0.82 -27.20
C VAL A 714 7.67 1.29 -26.38
N GLU A 715 7.75 2.59 -26.14
CA GLU A 715 8.76 3.18 -25.26
C GLU A 715 8.37 3.02 -23.78
N SER A 716 9.36 2.90 -22.92
CA SER A 716 9.22 2.81 -21.47
C SER A 716 8.40 3.97 -20.89
N ARG A 717 7.62 3.70 -19.84
CA ARG A 717 6.84 4.71 -19.11
C ARG A 717 7.66 5.37 -18.00
N GLY A 718 7.28 6.60 -17.64
CA GLY A 718 7.92 7.37 -16.58
C GLY A 718 9.02 8.34 -17.04
N GLY A 719 9.05 8.65 -18.35
CA GLY A 719 10.07 9.49 -18.98
C GLY A 719 11.42 8.77 -19.10
N PRO A 720 12.45 9.42 -19.65
CA PRO A 720 13.79 8.91 -19.46
C PRO A 720 14.23 9.14 -18.03
N ARG A 721 14.59 8.05 -17.34
CA ARG A 721 15.16 8.15 -15.99
C ARG A 721 16.56 8.73 -16.05
N VAL A 722 16.95 9.42 -14.99
CA VAL A 722 18.29 10.03 -14.88
C VAL A 722 19.12 9.32 -13.81
N PHE A 723 20.41 9.14 -14.06
CA PHE A 723 21.39 8.76 -13.04
C PHE A 723 22.68 9.56 -13.23
N ARG A 724 23.53 9.66 -12.20
CA ARG A 724 24.76 10.46 -12.21
C ARG A 724 25.97 9.63 -11.85
N VAL A 725 26.89 9.53 -12.80
CA VAL A 725 28.23 8.97 -12.56
C VAL A 725 29.09 10.03 -11.88
N ASN A 726 29.60 9.71 -10.70
CA ASN A 726 30.45 10.60 -9.92
C ASN A 726 31.60 9.79 -9.28
N PRO A 727 32.87 10.01 -9.69
CA PRO A 727 34.04 9.36 -9.09
C PRO A 727 34.15 9.55 -7.57
N ALA A 728 33.59 10.62 -7.01
CA ALA A 728 33.57 10.91 -5.59
C ALA A 728 32.33 10.38 -4.85
N ALA A 729 31.40 9.69 -5.54
CA ALA A 729 30.27 9.05 -4.89
C ALA A 729 30.75 8.04 -3.85
N ARG A 730 29.99 7.86 -2.76
CA ARG A 730 30.29 6.83 -1.75
C ARG A 730 30.11 5.43 -2.34
N ASP A 731 28.96 5.21 -2.98
CA ASP A 731 28.51 3.89 -3.40
C ASP A 731 28.77 3.63 -4.89
N ARG A 732 28.81 2.35 -5.27
CA ARG A 732 28.78 1.90 -6.67
C ARG A 732 27.32 1.73 -7.10
N PHE A 733 27.08 1.72 -8.41
CA PHE A 733 25.80 1.23 -8.93
C PHE A 733 25.68 -0.29 -8.68
N LEU A 734 24.44 -0.77 -8.57
CA LEU A 734 24.17 -2.21 -8.57
C LEU A 734 24.53 -2.80 -9.93
N ALA A 735 25.07 -4.01 -9.93
CA ALA A 735 25.51 -4.71 -11.14
C ALA A 735 25.33 -6.22 -10.96
N VAL A 736 25.16 -6.94 -12.07
CA VAL A 736 25.43 -8.38 -12.14
C VAL A 736 26.66 -8.54 -13.01
N ARG A 737 27.76 -9.04 -12.45
CA ARG A 737 28.99 -9.30 -13.21
C ARG A 737 28.74 -10.39 -14.26
N GLY A 738 29.60 -10.46 -15.28
CA GLY A 738 29.48 -11.47 -16.35
C GLY A 738 29.58 -12.93 -15.86
N ASP A 739 30.12 -13.16 -14.66
CA ASP A 739 30.15 -14.46 -13.98
C ASP A 739 28.94 -14.71 -13.08
N GLY A 740 27.94 -13.83 -13.09
CA GLY A 740 26.73 -13.91 -12.28
C GLY A 740 26.86 -13.35 -10.85
N CYS A 741 28.02 -12.83 -10.43
CA CYS A 741 28.19 -12.29 -9.08
C CYS A 741 27.36 -11.01 -8.88
N MET A 742 26.58 -10.96 -7.79
CA MET A 742 25.68 -9.86 -7.42
C MET A 742 26.15 -9.09 -6.17
N ALA A 743 26.82 -9.80 -5.26
CA ALA A 743 27.43 -9.22 -4.07
C ALA A 743 28.70 -10.00 -3.74
N ALA A 744 29.77 -9.29 -3.41
CA ALA A 744 31.00 -9.89 -2.93
C ALA A 744 31.80 -8.89 -2.10
N SER A 745 32.53 -9.37 -1.11
CA SER A 745 33.51 -8.59 -0.36
C SER A 745 34.67 -9.48 0.03
N ARG A 746 35.86 -8.87 0.08
CA ARG A 746 37.04 -9.50 0.67
C ARG A 746 37.01 -9.52 2.19
N LEU A 747 36.12 -8.73 2.80
CA LEU A 747 35.99 -8.62 4.24
C LEU A 747 37.28 -8.19 4.95
N ASP A 748 38.09 -7.34 4.29
CA ASP A 748 39.36 -6.80 4.79
C ASP A 748 39.18 -5.68 5.84
N GLY A 749 38.57 -6.06 6.97
CA GLY A 749 38.41 -5.25 8.17
C GLY A 749 37.15 -4.39 8.22
N ALA A 750 36.71 -3.80 7.09
CA ALA A 750 35.51 -2.94 7.05
C ALA A 750 34.31 -3.55 6.29
N GLY A 751 34.52 -4.66 5.56
CA GLY A 751 33.47 -5.31 4.78
C GLY A 751 33.10 -4.58 3.48
N GLU A 752 33.99 -3.72 2.97
CA GLU A 752 33.72 -2.96 1.74
C GLU A 752 33.51 -3.90 0.53
N PRO A 753 32.50 -3.67 -0.30
CA PRO A 753 32.15 -4.59 -1.37
C PRO A 753 33.07 -4.42 -2.59
N THR A 754 33.48 -5.54 -3.18
CA THR A 754 34.04 -5.60 -4.54
C THR A 754 32.94 -5.68 -5.59
N CYS A 755 31.75 -6.18 -5.20
CA CYS A 755 30.51 -6.18 -5.98
C CYS A 755 29.30 -5.96 -5.03
N GLY A 756 28.26 -5.26 -5.49
CA GLY A 756 27.12 -4.87 -4.65
C GLY A 756 27.34 -3.58 -3.87
N VAL A 757 26.43 -3.27 -2.93
CA VAL A 757 26.48 -2.06 -2.08
C VAL A 757 26.31 -2.45 -0.61
N LEU A 758 27.24 -2.03 0.25
CA LEU A 758 27.16 -2.26 1.70
C LEU A 758 26.14 -1.28 2.30
N SER A 759 24.97 -1.79 2.70
CA SER A 759 23.86 -0.98 3.23
C SER A 759 23.84 -0.90 4.76
N PHE A 760 24.47 -1.85 5.46
CA PHE A 760 24.63 -1.82 6.91
C PHE A 760 25.92 -2.52 7.34
N SER A 761 26.58 -1.95 8.35
CA SER A 761 27.69 -2.54 9.08
C SER A 761 27.55 -2.15 10.55
N GLY A 762 27.36 -3.14 11.42
CA GLY A 762 27.16 -2.93 12.85
C GLY A 762 27.86 -4.01 13.66
N GLY A 763 28.48 -3.62 14.78
CA GLY A 763 29.16 -4.57 15.68
C GLY A 763 30.29 -5.38 15.03
N VAL A 764 30.96 -4.81 14.03
CA VAL A 764 32.04 -5.44 13.25
C VAL A 764 33.40 -4.99 13.77
N SER A 765 34.34 -5.92 13.93
CA SER A 765 35.75 -5.64 14.24
C SER A 765 36.69 -6.35 13.28
N ALA A 766 37.89 -5.81 13.06
CA ALA A 766 38.90 -6.50 12.25
C ALA A 766 39.40 -7.79 12.93
N ALA A 767 39.68 -8.81 12.14
CA ALA A 767 40.20 -10.10 12.58
C ALA A 767 41.30 -10.64 11.64
N ALA A 768 42.02 -11.65 12.11
CA ALA A 768 42.98 -12.37 11.29
C ALA A 768 42.23 -13.23 10.25
N ASP A 769 42.64 -13.16 8.98
CA ASP A 769 42.09 -14.00 7.91
C ASP A 769 42.59 -15.45 7.96
N ARG A 770 42.14 -16.29 7.01
CA ARG A 770 42.57 -17.70 6.90
C ARG A 770 44.07 -17.87 6.61
N HIS A 771 44.76 -16.79 6.25
CA HIS A 771 46.20 -16.75 5.99
C HIS A 771 47.00 -16.10 7.13
N GLY A 772 46.34 -15.71 8.23
CA GLY A 772 46.98 -15.08 9.39
C GLY A 772 47.21 -13.58 9.28
N ASN A 773 46.67 -12.90 8.26
CA ASN A 773 46.80 -11.44 8.14
C ASN A 773 45.84 -10.77 9.13
N ALA A 774 46.38 -10.06 10.13
CA ALA A 774 45.65 -9.54 11.30
C ALA A 774 44.42 -8.64 11.03
N ARG A 775 44.23 -8.17 9.79
CA ARG A 775 43.09 -7.34 9.37
C ARG A 775 42.45 -7.81 8.07
N GLY A 776 42.71 -9.05 7.67
CA GLY A 776 42.20 -9.61 6.42
C GLY A 776 40.75 -10.11 6.52
N ALA A 777 40.18 -10.19 7.73
CA ALA A 777 38.83 -10.68 7.98
C ALA A 777 38.02 -9.71 8.85
N VAL A 778 36.72 -9.98 8.97
CA VAL A 778 35.81 -9.33 9.92
C VAL A 778 35.36 -10.31 10.99
N ALA A 779 35.20 -9.85 12.23
CA ALA A 779 34.63 -10.61 13.33
C ALA A 779 33.33 -9.98 13.82
N LEU A 780 32.37 -10.86 14.15
CA LEU A 780 31.04 -10.53 14.65
C LEU A 780 30.87 -11.12 16.06
N SER A 781 30.29 -10.35 16.97
CA SER A 781 30.15 -10.70 18.38
C SER A 781 28.93 -11.59 18.70
N GLY A 782 28.01 -11.75 17.75
CA GLY A 782 26.72 -12.41 17.98
C GLY A 782 25.71 -11.56 18.77
N LYS A 783 25.94 -10.25 18.93
CA LYS A 783 25.04 -9.33 19.64
C LYS A 783 24.83 -8.04 18.83
N GLY A 784 23.77 -7.99 18.02
CA GLY A 784 23.50 -6.83 17.16
C GLY A 784 24.58 -6.60 16.10
N SER A 785 25.40 -7.63 15.82
CA SER A 785 26.50 -7.57 14.85
C SER A 785 26.11 -8.18 13.51
N GLY A 786 26.55 -7.58 12.41
CA GLY A 786 26.31 -8.09 11.06
C GLY A 786 26.71 -7.13 9.95
N LEU A 787 26.78 -7.67 8.74
CA LEU A 787 27.00 -6.91 7.49
C LEU A 787 25.82 -7.17 6.54
N ARG A 788 25.34 -6.12 5.87
CA ARG A 788 24.23 -6.23 4.93
C ARG A 788 24.61 -5.63 3.58
N TYR A 789 24.35 -6.38 2.53
CA TYR A 789 24.63 -5.99 1.16
C TYR A 789 23.34 -5.93 0.35
N ARG A 790 23.15 -4.83 -0.37
CA ARG A 790 22.06 -4.68 -1.33
C ARG A 790 22.42 -5.39 -2.63
N ILE A 791 21.48 -6.18 -3.14
CA ILE A 791 21.53 -6.87 -4.43
C ILE A 791 20.43 -6.32 -5.36
N PRO A 792 20.58 -6.45 -6.69
CA PRO A 792 19.58 -5.89 -7.61
C PRO A 792 18.25 -6.64 -7.62
N TYR A 793 18.27 -7.95 -7.37
CA TYR A 793 17.10 -8.83 -7.26
C TYR A 793 17.50 -10.16 -6.62
N PHE A 794 16.54 -10.95 -6.16
CA PHE A 794 16.80 -12.34 -5.76
C PHE A 794 16.49 -13.30 -6.92
N PRO A 795 17.44 -14.14 -7.37
CA PRO A 795 17.18 -15.14 -8.42
C PRO A 795 16.21 -16.24 -7.94
N GLU A 796 15.26 -16.68 -8.77
CA GLU A 796 14.22 -17.64 -8.33
C GLU A 796 14.59 -19.11 -8.56
N THR A 797 15.38 -19.40 -9.60
CA THR A 797 15.70 -20.77 -10.04
C THR A 797 17.08 -21.22 -9.55
N ASP A 798 18.13 -20.48 -9.88
CA ASP A 798 19.50 -20.90 -9.62
C ASP A 798 20.28 -19.77 -8.92
N TYR A 799 20.96 -20.12 -7.83
CA TYR A 799 21.79 -19.17 -7.07
C TYR A 799 22.75 -19.88 -6.14
N THR A 800 23.83 -19.19 -5.78
CA THR A 800 24.87 -19.74 -4.90
C THR A 800 25.37 -18.70 -3.91
N PHE A 801 25.43 -19.08 -2.64
CA PHE A 801 26.25 -18.40 -1.64
C PHE A 801 27.56 -19.15 -1.46
N VAL A 802 28.68 -18.43 -1.37
CA VAL A 802 29.99 -18.95 -0.91
C VAL A 802 30.62 -17.98 0.10
N GLY A 803 31.36 -18.51 1.06
CA GLY A 803 32.21 -17.71 1.93
C GLY A 803 32.96 -18.52 2.98
N TRP A 804 34.03 -17.96 3.55
CA TRP A 804 34.71 -18.57 4.68
C TRP A 804 34.16 -18.07 6.00
N VAL A 805 33.98 -19.01 6.93
CA VAL A 805 33.55 -18.74 8.30
C VAL A 805 34.47 -19.43 9.30
N ASN A 806 34.78 -18.74 10.39
CA ASN A 806 35.40 -19.30 11.58
C ASN A 806 34.42 -19.12 12.74
N LEU A 807 33.73 -20.20 13.11
CA LEU A 807 32.71 -20.16 14.15
C LEU A 807 33.35 -19.93 15.52
N SER A 808 32.86 -18.95 16.28
CA SER A 808 33.39 -18.70 17.62
C SER A 808 33.11 -19.89 18.55
N PRO A 809 34.09 -20.35 19.36
CA PRO A 809 33.86 -21.31 20.43
C PRO A 809 32.85 -20.82 21.48
N GLU A 810 32.59 -19.51 21.54
CA GLU A 810 31.62 -18.88 22.43
C GLU A 810 30.21 -18.83 21.84
N HIS A 811 30.01 -19.16 20.55
CA HIS A 811 28.68 -19.14 19.95
C HIS A 811 27.76 -20.14 20.65
N ARG A 812 26.53 -19.71 20.95
CA ARG A 812 25.48 -20.52 21.57
C ARG A 812 24.17 -20.24 20.85
N GLY A 813 23.37 -21.30 20.67
CA GLY A 813 22.04 -21.18 20.08
C GLY A 813 22.07 -21.12 18.56
N PHE A 814 21.10 -20.39 18.00
CA PHE A 814 20.83 -20.32 16.57
C PHE A 814 21.36 -19.00 15.98
N GLY A 815 22.10 -19.07 14.88
CA GLY A 815 22.66 -17.91 14.19
C GLY A 815 22.69 -18.07 12.67
N GLN A 816 22.83 -16.95 11.97
CA GLN A 816 22.85 -16.90 10.51
C GLN A 816 24.28 -16.67 10.00
N VAL A 817 24.81 -17.60 9.20
CA VAL A 817 26.03 -17.34 8.39
C VAL A 817 25.65 -16.40 7.25
N PHE A 818 24.57 -16.75 6.55
CA PHE A 818 23.99 -15.97 5.45
C PHE A 818 22.46 -16.03 5.56
N SER A 819 21.77 -14.94 5.27
CA SER A 819 20.31 -14.92 5.13
C SER A 819 19.90 -13.89 4.09
N ALA A 820 18.80 -14.17 3.39
CA ALA A 820 18.13 -13.25 2.50
C ALA A 820 16.74 -12.86 3.02
N TRP A 821 16.48 -13.00 4.33
CA TRP A 821 15.19 -12.73 4.95
C TRP A 821 14.73 -11.30 4.68
N CYS A 822 13.57 -11.15 4.05
CA CYS A 822 12.96 -9.82 3.85
C CYS A 822 11.64 -9.62 4.61
N ARG A 823 10.91 -10.71 4.88
CA ARG A 823 9.69 -10.73 5.69
C ARG A 823 9.33 -12.15 6.12
N GLY A 824 8.24 -12.27 6.89
CA GLY A 824 7.71 -13.57 7.29
C GLY A 824 7.45 -14.49 6.08
N MET A 825 7.96 -15.72 6.15
CA MET A 825 7.90 -16.73 5.09
C MET A 825 8.49 -16.28 3.74
N ASP A 826 9.47 -15.38 3.75
CA ASP A 826 10.23 -14.92 2.59
C ASP A 826 11.73 -14.78 2.96
N ASP A 827 12.36 -15.93 3.21
CA ASP A 827 13.82 -16.09 3.27
C ASP A 827 14.25 -17.15 2.25
N PRO A 828 14.55 -16.74 1.02
CA PRO A 828 14.78 -17.66 -0.08
C PRO A 828 16.11 -18.41 0.02
N LEU A 829 17.05 -17.96 0.86
CA LEU A 829 18.26 -18.72 1.17
C LEU A 829 18.81 -18.30 2.52
N ARG A 830 18.94 -19.29 3.41
CA ARG A 830 19.63 -19.13 4.69
C ARG A 830 20.61 -20.25 4.94
N VAL A 831 21.80 -19.88 5.41
CA VAL A 831 22.82 -20.80 5.92
C VAL A 831 22.89 -20.56 7.42
N THR A 832 22.41 -21.54 8.18
CA THR A 832 22.15 -21.42 9.61
C THR A 832 23.12 -22.28 10.40
N VAL A 833 23.50 -21.83 11.59
CA VAL A 833 24.24 -22.62 12.57
C VAL A 833 23.40 -22.76 13.83
N GLU A 834 23.23 -23.99 14.31
CA GLU A 834 22.60 -24.29 15.60
C GLU A 834 23.63 -25.01 16.48
N GLY A 835 24.18 -24.29 17.46
CA GLY A 835 25.36 -24.74 18.19
C GLY A 835 26.59 -24.78 17.26
N ALA A 836 26.97 -25.98 16.81
CA ALA A 836 28.05 -26.19 15.84
C ALA A 836 27.55 -26.90 14.56
N GLU A 837 26.25 -27.10 14.41
CA GLU A 837 25.66 -27.79 13.25
C GLU A 837 25.23 -26.76 12.20
N VAL A 838 25.82 -26.81 11.00
CA VAL A 838 25.46 -25.94 9.87
C VAL A 838 24.44 -26.62 8.96
N SER A 839 23.45 -25.87 8.47
CA SER A 839 22.51 -26.34 7.44
C SER A 839 22.10 -25.23 6.47
N ALA A 840 21.91 -25.58 5.19
CA ALA A 840 21.27 -24.70 4.22
C ALA A 840 19.75 -24.90 4.26
N ARG A 841 18.99 -23.80 4.19
CA ARG A 841 17.54 -23.80 4.29
C ARG A 841 16.91 -22.82 3.30
N ILE A 842 15.67 -23.10 2.95
CA ILE A 842 14.75 -22.18 2.28
C ILE A 842 13.52 -22.07 3.17
N GLU A 843 13.16 -20.84 3.55
CA GLU A 843 11.96 -20.53 4.32
C GLU A 843 11.12 -19.50 3.54
N ALA A 844 10.68 -19.90 2.34
CA ALA A 844 9.96 -19.06 1.39
C ALA A 844 8.74 -19.81 0.83
N GLY A 845 7.53 -19.48 1.31
CA GLY A 845 6.30 -20.22 0.99
C GLY A 845 6.20 -21.65 1.57
N GLY A 846 7.24 -22.10 2.25
CA GLY A 846 7.37 -23.40 2.92
C GLY A 846 8.72 -23.45 3.64
N ALA A 847 9.08 -24.61 4.20
CA ALA A 847 10.35 -24.78 4.91
C ALA A 847 11.07 -26.05 4.45
N TRP A 848 12.29 -25.90 3.94
CA TRP A 848 13.15 -26.98 3.48
C TRP A 848 14.53 -26.83 4.11
N ARG A 849 15.15 -27.95 4.49
CA ARG A 849 16.43 -27.97 5.22
C ARG A 849 17.27 -29.14 4.75
N THR A 850 18.54 -28.89 4.41
CA THR A 850 19.52 -29.97 4.16
C THR A 850 19.84 -30.71 5.46
N PRO A 851 20.34 -31.96 5.40
CA PRO A 851 21.07 -32.54 6.51
C PRO A 851 22.12 -31.55 7.05
N SER A 852 22.32 -31.54 8.37
CA SER A 852 23.33 -30.68 8.97
C SER A 852 24.73 -31.31 8.87
N ALA A 853 25.74 -30.46 8.94
CA ALA A 853 27.13 -30.87 9.07
C ALA A 853 27.77 -30.16 10.26
N LYS A 854 28.67 -30.85 10.96
CA LYS A 854 29.35 -30.30 12.12
C LYS A 854 30.50 -29.39 11.70
N LEU A 855 30.53 -28.18 12.24
CA LEU A 855 31.64 -27.24 12.18
C LEU A 855 32.57 -27.43 13.38
N GLU A 856 33.85 -27.19 13.17
CA GLU A 856 34.84 -27.11 14.25
C GLU A 856 35.02 -25.64 14.66
N PRO A 857 34.58 -25.22 15.86
CA PRO A 857 34.77 -23.85 16.31
C PRO A 857 36.26 -23.49 16.39
N GLY A 858 36.61 -22.26 15.97
CA GLY A 858 38.00 -21.81 15.89
C GLY A 858 38.72 -22.17 14.59
N VAL A 859 38.12 -23.00 13.71
CA VAL A 859 38.72 -23.43 12.44
C VAL A 859 38.03 -22.76 11.26
N TRP A 860 38.82 -22.21 10.34
CA TRP A 860 38.31 -21.67 9.09
C TRP A 860 37.70 -22.77 8.21
N THR A 861 36.44 -22.58 7.85
CA THR A 861 35.66 -23.53 7.04
C THR A 861 35.06 -22.80 5.85
N HIS A 862 35.24 -23.34 4.64
CA HIS A 862 34.59 -22.83 3.45
C HIS A 862 33.18 -23.42 3.34
N LEU A 863 32.17 -22.56 3.23
CA LEU A 863 30.79 -22.96 3.06
C LEU A 863 30.27 -22.53 1.71
N ALA A 864 29.50 -23.41 1.06
CA ALA A 864 28.69 -23.04 -0.08
C ALA A 864 27.27 -23.63 0.03
N ALA A 865 26.27 -22.84 -0.35
CA ALA A 865 24.90 -23.28 -0.50
C ALA A 865 24.43 -23.01 -1.92
N VAL A 866 24.06 -24.07 -2.65
CA VAL A 866 23.72 -24.02 -4.07
C VAL A 866 22.28 -24.43 -4.25
N LYS A 867 21.44 -23.54 -4.77
CA LYS A 867 20.16 -23.93 -5.36
C LYS A 867 20.34 -24.11 -6.86
N GLN A 868 19.90 -25.26 -7.36
CA GLN A 868 19.82 -25.57 -8.78
C GLN A 868 18.46 -26.22 -9.08
N GLY A 869 17.57 -25.50 -9.75
CA GLY A 869 16.19 -25.93 -10.00
C GLY A 869 15.50 -26.40 -8.71
N ALA A 870 15.00 -27.63 -8.71
CA ALA A 870 14.33 -28.28 -7.57
C ALA A 870 15.27 -28.87 -6.49
N SER A 871 16.56 -28.50 -6.45
CA SER A 871 17.51 -28.99 -5.44
C SER A 871 18.24 -27.87 -4.70
N LEU A 872 18.41 -28.03 -3.38
CA LEU A 872 19.28 -27.23 -2.53
C LEU A 872 20.38 -28.12 -1.95
N ARG A 873 21.64 -27.74 -2.13
CA ARG A 873 22.82 -28.48 -1.68
C ARG A 873 23.69 -27.64 -0.73
N LEU A 874 24.27 -28.30 0.26
CA LEU A 874 25.25 -27.73 1.18
C LEU A 874 26.63 -28.35 0.93
N TYR A 875 27.64 -27.51 0.87
CA TYR A 875 29.04 -27.90 0.75
C TYR A 875 29.85 -27.36 1.92
N VAL A 876 30.76 -28.19 2.44
CA VAL A 876 31.73 -27.85 3.49
C VAL A 876 33.11 -28.22 2.95
N ASN A 877 34.03 -27.25 2.91
CA ASN A 877 35.40 -27.41 2.38
C ASN A 877 35.42 -28.07 0.98
N GLY A 878 34.51 -27.63 0.10
CA GLY A 878 34.41 -28.12 -1.28
C GLY A 878 33.76 -29.50 -1.44
N GLN A 879 33.35 -30.16 -0.34
CA GLN A 879 32.64 -31.44 -0.39
C GLN A 879 31.15 -31.25 -0.13
N ARG A 880 30.31 -31.88 -0.96
CA ARG A 880 28.85 -31.88 -0.75
C ARG A 880 28.49 -32.74 0.46
N VAL A 881 27.89 -32.13 1.47
CA VAL A 881 27.52 -32.78 2.74
C VAL A 881 26.01 -32.97 2.91
N GLY A 882 25.18 -32.31 2.10
CA GLY A 882 23.73 -32.46 2.16
C GLY A 882 23.02 -31.99 0.90
N GLU A 883 21.85 -32.56 0.65
CA GLU A 883 20.96 -32.20 -0.44
C GLU A 883 19.50 -32.40 0.01
N VAL A 884 18.61 -31.51 -0.42
CA VAL A 884 17.16 -31.61 -0.18
C VAL A 884 16.40 -31.13 -1.40
N ALA A 885 15.26 -31.79 -1.67
CA ALA A 885 14.33 -31.33 -2.71
C ALA A 885 13.62 -30.05 -2.26
N VAL A 886 13.56 -29.07 -3.15
CA VAL A 886 12.93 -27.76 -2.94
C VAL A 886 12.06 -27.41 -4.15
N PRO A 887 11.20 -26.36 -4.08
CA PRO A 887 10.46 -25.92 -5.25
C PRO A 887 11.39 -25.48 -6.38
N GLU A 888 10.99 -25.80 -7.61
CA GLU A 888 11.72 -25.41 -8.83
C GLU A 888 11.99 -23.90 -8.88
N ARG A 889 10.99 -23.09 -8.50
CA ARG A 889 11.10 -21.63 -8.38
C ARG A 889 10.76 -21.20 -6.96
N VAL A 890 11.62 -20.37 -6.39
CA VAL A 890 11.42 -19.74 -5.09
C VAL A 890 11.27 -18.25 -5.32
N ARG A 891 10.02 -17.76 -5.31
CA ARG A 891 9.73 -16.34 -5.47
C ARG A 891 10.10 -15.61 -4.19
N SER A 892 10.80 -14.48 -4.32
CA SER A 892 11.18 -13.65 -3.18
C SER A 892 11.18 -12.17 -3.53
N GLN A 893 10.88 -11.34 -2.54
CA GLN A 893 11.03 -9.88 -2.63
C GLN A 893 12.35 -9.38 -2.02
N SER A 894 13.28 -10.29 -1.68
CA SER A 894 14.54 -9.92 -1.07
C SER A 894 15.40 -9.07 -2.01
N LEU A 895 15.86 -7.93 -1.50
CA LEU A 895 16.82 -7.02 -2.15
C LEU A 895 18.09 -6.84 -1.32
N GLU A 896 18.18 -7.54 -0.19
CA GLU A 896 19.30 -7.46 0.73
C GLU A 896 19.69 -8.85 1.23
N VAL A 897 20.98 -9.08 1.33
CA VAL A 897 21.56 -10.28 1.93
C VAL A 897 22.39 -9.89 3.14
N GLY A 898 22.26 -10.67 4.22
CA GLY A 898 22.92 -10.45 5.49
C GLY A 898 23.98 -11.52 5.76
N LEU A 899 25.11 -11.10 6.32
CA LEU A 899 26.10 -11.98 6.94
C LEU A 899 26.06 -11.80 8.45
N GLY A 900 25.93 -12.91 9.18
CA GLY A 900 25.89 -12.90 10.63
C GLY A 900 24.51 -12.64 11.25
N PHE A 901 23.48 -12.34 10.45
CA PHE A 901 22.11 -12.06 10.91
C PHE A 901 21.09 -12.10 9.75
N ASN A 902 19.80 -11.98 10.09
CA ASN A 902 18.72 -11.78 9.12
C ASN A 902 18.64 -10.30 8.69
N PRO A 903 18.77 -9.97 7.39
CA PRO A 903 19.04 -8.59 6.96
C PRO A 903 17.93 -7.59 7.27
N LEU A 904 16.65 -7.99 7.28
CA LEU A 904 15.52 -7.09 7.54
C LEU A 904 14.68 -7.47 8.77
N TRP A 905 15.17 -8.42 9.58
CA TRP A 905 14.49 -8.85 10.80
C TRP A 905 15.23 -8.34 12.03
N SER A 906 14.50 -7.76 12.97
CA SER A 906 15.04 -7.18 14.20
C SER A 906 15.18 -8.20 15.35
N GLY A 907 14.89 -9.47 15.12
CA GLY A 907 15.04 -10.51 16.14
C GLY A 907 16.48 -10.98 16.35
N GLY A 908 16.71 -11.74 17.42
CA GLY A 908 18.04 -12.01 17.99
C GLY A 908 18.89 -13.12 17.34
N GLU A 909 18.68 -13.47 16.07
CA GLU A 909 19.39 -14.57 15.38
C GLU A 909 20.77 -14.13 14.86
N HIS A 910 21.64 -13.66 15.76
CA HIS A 910 22.99 -13.20 15.42
C HIS A 910 24.04 -14.30 15.58
N LEU A 911 25.00 -14.36 14.66
CA LEU A 911 26.13 -15.29 14.70
C LEU A 911 27.37 -14.64 15.33
N ALA A 912 28.02 -15.36 16.23
CA ALA A 912 29.36 -15.01 16.72
C ALA A 912 30.40 -15.80 15.91
N ALA A 913 31.07 -15.16 14.97
CA ALA A 913 32.03 -15.78 14.06
C ALA A 913 32.94 -14.74 13.41
N ALA A 914 34.07 -15.18 12.85
CA ALA A 914 34.81 -14.40 11.87
C ALA A 914 34.48 -14.85 10.45
N PHE A 915 34.54 -13.92 9.50
CA PHE A 915 34.27 -14.14 8.07
C PHE A 915 35.40 -13.58 7.22
N ASP A 916 35.75 -14.32 6.18
CA ASP A 916 36.84 -14.02 5.26
C ASP A 916 36.39 -14.40 3.85
N ASP A 917 36.39 -13.44 2.91
CA ASP A 917 35.76 -13.57 1.59
C ASP A 917 34.29 -14.05 1.58
N PHE A 918 33.45 -13.38 0.80
CA PHE A 918 32.16 -13.95 0.43
C PHE A 918 31.75 -13.53 -0.97
N ALA A 919 30.92 -14.34 -1.59
CA ALA A 919 30.21 -13.98 -2.80
C ALA A 919 28.82 -14.62 -2.88
N PHE A 920 27.90 -13.91 -3.54
CA PHE A 920 26.58 -14.38 -3.88
C PHE A 920 26.36 -14.24 -5.39
N TYR A 921 25.90 -15.33 -6.02
CA TYR A 921 25.78 -15.46 -7.47
C TYR A 921 24.34 -15.72 -7.91
N ALA A 922 23.95 -15.12 -9.04
CA ALA A 922 22.70 -15.37 -9.77
C ALA A 922 22.72 -16.65 -10.63
N ARG A 923 23.52 -17.64 -10.23
CA ARG A 923 23.65 -18.93 -10.92
C ARG A 923 24.05 -20.02 -9.93
N ALA A 924 23.79 -21.26 -10.31
CA ALA A 924 24.36 -22.42 -9.64
C ALA A 924 25.85 -22.54 -10.03
N LEU A 925 26.74 -22.58 -9.04
CA LEU A 925 28.14 -22.94 -9.25
C LEU A 925 28.27 -24.46 -9.41
N SER A 926 29.17 -24.92 -10.28
CA SER A 926 29.52 -26.35 -10.36
C SER A 926 30.40 -26.77 -9.17
N ASP A 927 30.60 -28.07 -8.99
CA ASP A 927 31.52 -28.59 -7.98
C ASP A 927 32.96 -28.08 -8.20
N GLU A 928 33.39 -27.92 -9.46
CA GLU A 928 34.68 -27.32 -9.82
C GLU A 928 34.73 -25.83 -9.48
N ASP A 929 33.67 -25.07 -9.77
CA ASP A 929 33.60 -23.64 -9.42
C ASP A 929 33.70 -23.44 -7.89
N ILE A 930 33.08 -24.31 -7.10
CA ILE A 930 33.13 -24.26 -5.63
C ILE A 930 34.54 -24.56 -5.11
N LYS A 931 35.23 -25.55 -5.70
CA LYS A 931 36.63 -25.84 -5.37
C LYS A 931 37.54 -24.67 -5.74
N ALA A 932 37.34 -24.06 -6.91
CA ALA A 932 38.08 -22.89 -7.34
C ALA A 932 37.82 -21.67 -6.42
N ALA A 933 36.58 -21.46 -5.97
CA ALA A 933 36.22 -20.40 -5.02
C ALA A 933 36.92 -20.57 -3.65
N MET A 934 37.15 -21.81 -3.23
CA MET A 934 37.90 -22.12 -2.01
C MET A 934 39.40 -21.77 -2.15
N GLU A 935 39.97 -21.93 -3.35
CA GLU A 935 41.40 -21.71 -3.63
C GLU A 935 41.74 -20.25 -3.98
N THR A 936 40.74 -19.42 -4.28
CA THR A 936 40.92 -18.01 -4.68
C THR A 936 40.89 -17.04 -3.50
N ARG A 937 41.41 -15.83 -3.71
CA ARG A 937 41.51 -14.70 -2.76
C ARG A 937 41.14 -13.37 -3.44
#